data_AF-A0A962W798-F1
#
_entry.id   AF-A0A962W798-F1
#
_cell.length_a   1.000
_cell.length_b   1.000
_cell.length_c   1.000
_cell.angle_alpha   90.00
_cell.angle_beta   90.00
_cell.angle_gamma   90.00
#
_symmetry.space_group_name_H-M   'P 1'
#
loop_
_entity.id
_entity.type
_entity.pdbx_description
1 polymer ?
#
loop_
_entity_poly.entity_id
_entity_poly.type
_entity_poly.pdbx_seq_one_letter_code
_entity_poly.pdbx_strand_id
1 'polypeptide(L)'
;MTVVGVRLACCAALALLVGCDGNSSNAKAVVTPEPVTLSQQTVDVASAAQPAYTPGSPGVVVDNPRLLTQFGGADVDLNHGRYTRYFLSDRGERQPDAILVLVPGFEGGASNFLVLADNLLRRAREENSLTLEVWAVDRRSNQLEDTVGLDLAEDLEDPDTGLNFLFGDELGLELSQPLVDGPNRRAVFYDQRADTAFMAQWTPLVHSRDIDAIVEKARDTALNGNVFLGGHSAGTGYTARYAATDFNLSGGEPEPGYAKLRGLVLLEGGGSGNLDAPVDSETLDLIEARFDGGLYGAVRDGAPRCIDGLTACAEETEAVDCAAFTNTQCVASTSAYSDAGGLVSPQLLAVSEVNALDAELNGDGVLSILQRDQNGEPGNSAINKVPQLVGLKLLLGSEPASSLSLLGQFLDDDGAIARFASFVATSVGFPGPELDGIRTWLTGDDEMPTEALTDNGPPPTELEDMRRWGVEVEPSDLSGSMMPMFYRGQTNFSDWYYPSSGLGVVAELGLDTTELSAPPPLGRGRSDIDNRTQGGLIDIPVIAFGGSNGLTPTPASWRRFAQAIGPCAAPACDGVTGRLVDADNPSPAFPTYGEAAGGFEVYISEGYAHLDVLSAEDDETNNVIAPLLAFVARNLQ
;
A
#
# COMPACT_ATOMS: atom_id res chain seq x y z
N MET A 1 -23.02 19.59 -15.31
CA MET A 1 -22.63 21.02 -15.22
C MET A 1 -21.73 21.12 -14.00
N THR A 2 -20.43 21.07 -14.26
CA THR A 2 -19.37 20.80 -13.30
C THR A 2 -18.98 22.10 -12.60
N VAL A 3 -19.12 22.16 -11.28
CA VAL A 3 -18.56 23.24 -10.46
C VAL A 3 -17.37 22.66 -9.70
N VAL A 4 -16.19 22.91 -10.24
CA VAL A 4 -14.90 22.68 -9.56
C VAL A 4 -14.76 23.79 -8.52
N GLY A 5 -14.86 23.42 -7.24
CA GLY A 5 -14.68 24.33 -6.12
C GLY A 5 -13.25 24.25 -5.58
N VAL A 6 -12.34 25.03 -6.13
CA VAL A 6 -11.07 25.38 -5.45
C VAL A 6 -11.45 26.32 -4.29
N ARG A 7 -11.31 25.87 -3.05
CA ARG A 7 -11.47 26.73 -1.87
C ARG A 7 -10.10 27.17 -1.37
N LEU A 8 -9.75 28.42 -1.68
CA LEU A 8 -8.71 29.18 -0.99
C LEU A 8 -9.11 29.33 0.50
N ALA A 9 -8.27 28.83 1.39
CA ALA A 9 -8.36 29.13 2.82
C ALA A 9 -8.12 30.64 3.03
N CYS A 10 -9.17 31.35 3.45
CA CYS A 10 -9.11 32.78 3.72
C CYS A 10 -8.80 32.97 5.21
N CYS A 11 -7.53 33.16 5.58
CA CYS A 11 -7.12 33.50 6.93
C CYS A 11 -7.72 34.85 7.37
N ALA A 12 -8.67 34.81 8.30
CA ALA A 12 -9.17 36.00 8.97
C ALA A 12 -8.18 36.44 10.07
N ALA A 13 -7.28 37.36 9.74
CA ALA A 13 -6.40 37.99 10.72
C ALA A 13 -7.20 38.93 11.63
N LEU A 14 -7.21 38.63 12.93
CA LEU A 14 -7.78 39.48 13.98
C LEU A 14 -6.89 40.73 14.16
N ALA A 15 -7.36 41.90 13.71
CA ALA A 15 -6.63 43.15 13.86
C ALA A 15 -6.76 43.70 15.30
N LEU A 16 -5.69 43.57 16.10
CA LEU A 16 -5.51 44.30 17.35
C LEU A 16 -5.20 45.78 17.05
N LEU A 17 -6.14 46.66 17.40
CA LEU A 17 -5.94 48.11 17.43
C LEU A 17 -5.05 48.47 18.63
N VAL A 18 -3.79 48.87 18.36
CA VAL A 18 -2.93 49.56 19.34
C VAL A 18 -2.50 50.91 18.77
N GLY A 19 -2.52 51.89 19.66
CA GLY A 19 -2.45 53.33 19.44
C GLY A 19 -1.32 53.84 18.56
N CYS A 20 -1.64 54.94 17.87
CA CYS A 20 -0.69 55.80 17.20
C CYS A 20 0.33 56.37 18.20
N ASP A 21 1.61 56.09 18.00
CA ASP A 21 2.67 57.04 18.33
C ASP A 21 3.73 57.01 17.22
N GLY A 22 3.98 58.18 16.64
CA GLY A 22 4.80 58.34 15.47
C GLY A 22 6.28 58.19 15.77
N ASN A 23 6.94 57.25 15.09
CA ASN A 23 8.33 57.44 14.71
C ASN A 23 8.65 56.65 13.44
N SER A 24 9.15 57.37 12.44
CA SER A 24 9.56 56.83 11.15
C SER A 24 10.81 55.96 11.29
N SER A 25 10.67 54.66 11.12
CA SER A 25 11.76 53.78 10.71
C SER A 25 11.25 52.85 9.60
N ASN A 26 11.86 52.95 8.42
CA ASN A 26 11.74 51.98 7.33
C ASN A 26 12.42 50.67 7.76
N ALA A 27 11.82 49.95 8.70
CA ALA A 27 12.13 48.54 8.90
C ALA A 27 11.39 47.79 7.80
N LYS A 28 12.12 47.32 6.78
CA LYS A 28 11.60 46.26 5.91
C LYS A 28 11.18 45.12 6.83
N ALA A 29 9.89 44.81 6.89
CA ALA A 29 9.42 43.60 7.53
C ALA A 29 10.23 42.45 6.94
N VAL A 30 11.04 41.79 7.77
CA VAL A 30 11.69 40.54 7.40
C VAL A 30 10.54 39.55 7.30
N VAL A 31 10.08 39.29 6.08
CA VAL A 31 9.15 38.19 5.81
C VAL A 31 9.99 36.93 6.05
N THR A 32 9.83 36.33 7.22
CA THR A 32 10.30 34.96 7.44
C THR A 32 9.60 34.07 6.44
N PRO A 33 10.32 33.33 5.59
CA PRO A 33 9.70 32.33 4.72
C PRO A 33 8.86 31.39 5.55
N GLU A 34 7.67 31.04 5.06
CA GLU A 34 6.88 29.99 5.69
C GLU A 34 7.71 28.69 5.72
N PRO A 35 7.61 27.89 6.80
CA PRO A 35 8.33 26.63 6.89
C PRO A 35 7.87 25.70 5.75
N VAL A 36 8.84 25.04 5.10
CA VAL A 36 8.52 24.05 4.07
C VAL A 36 8.00 22.78 4.74
N THR A 37 6.78 22.41 4.42
CA THR A 37 6.07 21.25 4.95
C THR A 37 5.84 20.23 3.84
N LEU A 38 5.73 18.96 4.21
CA LEU A 38 5.15 17.96 3.34
C LEU A 38 3.66 18.28 3.15
N SER A 39 3.19 18.17 1.92
CA SER A 39 1.78 18.29 1.56
C SER A 39 1.38 17.05 0.79
N GLN A 40 0.10 16.68 0.89
CA GLN A 40 -0.43 15.53 0.18
C GLN A 40 -1.78 15.81 -0.47
N GLN A 41 -2.11 15.01 -1.48
CA GLN A 41 -3.40 15.07 -2.15
C GLN A 41 -3.74 13.72 -2.78
N THR A 42 -4.92 13.18 -2.46
CA THR A 42 -5.48 11.99 -3.11
C THR A 42 -6.20 12.37 -4.39
N VAL A 43 -5.95 11.62 -5.46
CA VAL A 43 -6.42 11.91 -6.82
C VAL A 43 -6.94 10.64 -7.48
N ASP A 44 -8.15 10.73 -8.05
CA ASP A 44 -8.70 9.71 -8.93
C ASP A 44 -8.34 10.00 -10.39
N VAL A 45 -7.91 8.97 -11.12
CA VAL A 45 -7.64 8.98 -12.56
C VAL A 45 -8.49 7.91 -13.24
N ALA A 46 -9.07 8.23 -14.40
CA ALA A 46 -9.86 7.26 -15.15
C ALA A 46 -8.99 6.05 -15.56
N SER A 47 -9.45 4.85 -15.26
CA SER A 47 -8.81 3.62 -15.71
C SER A 47 -9.48 3.09 -16.98
N ALA A 48 -8.68 2.53 -17.89
CA ALA A 48 -9.21 1.82 -19.04
C ALA A 48 -9.81 0.46 -18.66
N ALA A 49 -9.50 -0.07 -17.47
CA ALA A 49 -10.01 -1.36 -17.02
C ALA A 49 -11.45 -1.26 -16.52
N GLN A 50 -12.35 -1.95 -17.23
CA GLN A 50 -13.78 -2.07 -16.92
C GLN A 50 -14.14 -3.55 -16.67
N PRO A 51 -13.64 -4.17 -15.58
CA PRO A 51 -13.94 -5.56 -15.24
C PRO A 51 -15.44 -5.81 -15.13
N ALA A 52 -15.86 -7.02 -15.48
CA ALA A 52 -17.26 -7.43 -15.38
C ALA A 52 -17.81 -7.26 -13.95
N TYR A 53 -19.12 -7.05 -13.82
CA TYR A 53 -19.85 -6.93 -12.56
C TYR A 53 -19.46 -5.74 -11.65
N THR A 54 -18.42 -4.98 -11.99
CA THR A 54 -17.95 -3.84 -11.20
C THR A 54 -18.86 -2.62 -11.44
N PRO A 55 -19.31 -1.91 -10.40
CA PRO A 55 -20.01 -0.62 -10.54
C PRO A 55 -19.29 0.33 -11.51
N GLY A 56 -20.03 0.89 -12.46
CA GLY A 56 -19.49 1.71 -13.55
C GLY A 56 -19.18 0.94 -14.84
N SER A 57 -19.06 -0.39 -14.78
CA SER A 57 -18.83 -1.20 -15.98
C SER A 57 -20.11 -1.37 -16.82
N PRO A 58 -19.99 -1.58 -18.15
CA PRO A 58 -21.15 -1.70 -19.02
C PRO A 58 -22.16 -2.77 -18.58
N GLY A 59 -23.43 -2.37 -18.42
CA GLY A 59 -24.53 -3.28 -18.08
C GLY A 59 -24.67 -3.58 -16.57
N VAL A 60 -23.82 -3.03 -15.72
CA VAL A 60 -23.93 -3.17 -14.26
C VAL A 60 -24.92 -2.13 -13.72
N VAL A 61 -25.83 -2.58 -12.87
CA VAL A 61 -26.78 -1.73 -12.14
C VAL A 61 -26.50 -1.90 -10.65
N VAL A 62 -26.32 -0.77 -9.94
CA VAL A 62 -26.10 -0.79 -8.49
C VAL A 62 -27.44 -0.70 -7.78
N ASP A 63 -27.86 -1.81 -7.16
CA ASP A 63 -29.05 -1.91 -6.31
C ASP A 63 -28.73 -2.34 -4.87
N ASN A 64 -27.46 -2.63 -4.57
CA ASN A 64 -26.99 -2.98 -3.25
C ASN A 64 -27.23 -1.81 -2.25
N PRO A 65 -28.01 -2.01 -1.18
CA PRO A 65 -28.35 -0.93 -0.25
C PRO A 65 -27.15 -0.26 0.44
N ARG A 66 -26.06 -1.00 0.69
CA ARG A 66 -24.85 -0.47 1.33
C ARG A 66 -24.10 0.45 0.37
N LEU A 67 -23.88 0.02 -0.88
CA LEU A 67 -23.31 0.88 -1.93
C LEU A 67 -24.15 2.15 -2.14
N LEU A 68 -25.48 2.00 -2.25
CA LEU A 68 -26.38 3.15 -2.38
C LEU A 68 -26.28 4.12 -1.19
N THR A 69 -26.06 3.61 0.01
CA THR A 69 -25.92 4.43 1.23
C THR A 69 -24.57 5.15 1.27
N GLN A 70 -23.45 4.49 0.96
CA GLN A 70 -22.13 5.12 0.95
C GLN A 70 -22.06 6.21 -0.12
N PHE A 71 -22.42 5.87 -1.36
CA PHE A 71 -22.22 6.74 -2.54
C PHE A 71 -23.41 7.66 -2.82
N GLY A 72 -24.50 7.56 -2.06
CA GLY A 72 -25.67 8.43 -2.16
C GLY A 72 -26.56 8.21 -3.40
N GLY A 73 -26.31 7.17 -4.18
CA GLY A 73 -27.07 6.86 -5.40
C GLY A 73 -26.53 5.65 -6.18
N ALA A 74 -27.20 5.33 -7.28
CA ALA A 74 -26.83 4.20 -8.15
C ALA A 74 -25.76 4.53 -9.20
N ASP A 75 -25.44 5.82 -9.36
CA ASP A 75 -24.42 6.32 -10.30
C ASP A 75 -23.00 6.15 -9.72
N VAL A 76 -22.66 4.92 -9.31
CA VAL A 76 -21.35 4.56 -8.75
C VAL A 76 -20.45 4.08 -9.88
N ASP A 77 -19.23 4.61 -9.95
CA ASP A 77 -18.18 4.16 -10.85
C ASP A 77 -16.91 3.87 -10.05
N LEU A 78 -16.45 2.61 -10.08
CA LEU A 78 -15.21 2.16 -9.43
C LEU A 78 -14.10 1.87 -10.44
N ASN A 79 -14.26 2.25 -11.71
CA ASN A 79 -13.27 2.04 -12.76
C ASN A 79 -12.24 3.17 -12.83
N HIS A 80 -11.67 3.49 -11.67
CA HIS A 80 -10.64 4.50 -11.50
C HIS A 80 -9.38 3.89 -10.91
N GLY A 81 -8.22 4.36 -11.35
CA GLY A 81 -7.01 4.30 -10.55
C GLY A 81 -7.03 5.43 -9.53
N ARG A 82 -6.47 5.22 -8.34
CA ARG A 82 -6.33 6.26 -7.32
C ARG A 82 -4.89 6.33 -6.85
N TYR A 83 -4.42 7.53 -6.52
CA TYR A 83 -3.11 7.72 -5.92
C TYR A 83 -3.10 8.90 -4.97
N THR A 84 -2.27 8.81 -3.94
CA THR A 84 -1.92 9.91 -3.06
C THR A 84 -0.56 10.47 -3.49
N ARG A 85 -0.51 11.74 -3.89
CA ARG A 85 0.75 12.42 -4.19
C ARG A 85 1.29 13.16 -2.97
N TYR A 86 2.58 13.01 -2.71
CA TYR A 86 3.35 13.75 -1.73
C TYR A 86 4.28 14.75 -2.42
N PHE A 87 4.28 15.99 -1.95
CA PHE A 87 5.08 17.08 -2.50
C PHE A 87 5.42 18.10 -1.41
N LEU A 88 6.50 18.85 -1.60
CA LEU A 88 6.86 19.94 -0.68
C LEU A 88 6.06 21.20 -0.99
N SER A 89 5.61 21.91 0.06
CA SER A 89 4.71 23.06 -0.07
C SER A 89 5.28 24.22 -0.92
N ASP A 90 6.60 24.39 -0.97
CA ASP A 90 7.27 25.39 -1.82
C ASP A 90 7.44 24.94 -3.30
N ARG A 91 7.02 23.71 -3.60
CA ARG A 91 7.20 23.04 -4.90
C ARG A 91 5.92 22.56 -5.56
N GLY A 92 4.77 22.54 -4.87
CA GLY A 92 3.52 21.94 -5.40
C GLY A 92 2.97 22.52 -6.70
N GLU A 93 3.38 23.74 -7.07
CA GLU A 93 3.00 24.41 -8.32
C GLU A 93 4.09 24.32 -9.41
N ARG A 94 5.24 23.71 -9.11
CA ARG A 94 6.33 23.51 -10.07
C ARG A 94 6.15 22.18 -10.76
N GLN A 95 6.55 22.13 -12.03
CA GLN A 95 6.67 20.85 -12.72
C GLN A 95 7.77 20.01 -12.04
N PRO A 96 7.49 18.76 -11.63
CA PRO A 96 8.50 17.91 -11.01
C PRO A 96 9.53 17.44 -12.05
N ASP A 97 10.80 17.41 -11.65
CA ASP A 97 11.92 16.87 -12.43
C ASP A 97 11.79 15.35 -12.62
N ALA A 98 11.20 14.67 -11.63
CA ALA A 98 10.81 13.27 -11.68
C ALA A 98 9.70 12.95 -10.69
N ILE A 99 8.97 11.86 -10.98
CA ILE A 99 7.93 11.30 -10.10
C ILE A 99 8.28 9.84 -9.82
N LEU A 100 8.28 9.46 -8.53
CA LEU A 100 8.39 8.07 -8.09
C LEU A 100 6.98 7.55 -7.74
N VAL A 101 6.46 6.64 -8.55
CA VAL A 101 5.17 5.96 -8.27
C VAL A 101 5.44 4.73 -7.41
N LEU A 102 4.74 4.56 -6.29
CA LEU A 102 4.97 3.46 -5.34
C LEU A 102 3.71 2.63 -5.09
N VAL A 103 3.81 1.31 -5.24
CA VAL A 103 2.72 0.36 -4.98
C VAL A 103 2.87 -0.25 -3.59
N PRO A 104 1.85 -0.15 -2.71
CA PRO A 104 1.95 -0.68 -1.35
C PRO A 104 1.94 -2.22 -1.29
N GLY A 105 2.35 -2.73 -0.12
CA GLY A 105 2.46 -4.15 0.21
C GLY A 105 1.17 -4.78 0.73
N PHE A 106 1.23 -6.03 1.19
CA PHE A 106 0.06 -6.74 1.70
C PHE A 106 -0.63 -5.98 2.84
N GLU A 107 -1.94 -5.73 2.72
CA GLU A 107 -2.77 -4.87 3.61
C GLU A 107 -2.32 -3.40 3.70
N GLY A 108 -1.20 -2.99 3.12
CA GLY A 108 -0.71 -1.63 3.18
C GLY A 108 -1.53 -0.66 2.31
N GLY A 109 -1.72 0.55 2.80
CA GLY A 109 -2.29 1.70 2.09
C GLY A 109 -1.22 2.68 1.58
N ALA A 110 -1.64 3.73 0.88
CA ALA A 110 -0.70 4.68 0.26
C ALA A 110 0.16 5.44 1.28
N SER A 111 -0.36 5.68 2.49
CA SER A 111 0.37 6.37 3.57
C SER A 111 1.57 5.62 4.14
N ASN A 112 1.77 4.34 3.79
CA ASN A 112 3.01 3.64 4.11
C ASN A 112 4.27 4.37 3.58
N PHE A 113 4.12 5.21 2.55
CA PHE A 113 5.23 5.90 1.92
C PHE A 113 5.44 7.34 2.41
N LEU A 114 4.67 7.83 3.39
CA LEU A 114 4.72 9.23 3.83
C LEU A 114 6.10 9.65 4.34
N VAL A 115 6.69 8.85 5.25
CA VAL A 115 8.00 9.17 5.85
C VAL A 115 9.12 9.07 4.81
N LEU A 116 9.16 7.98 4.03
CA LEU A 116 10.06 7.86 2.87
C LEU A 116 9.94 9.05 1.93
N ALA A 117 8.72 9.51 1.63
CA ALA A 117 8.49 10.66 0.78
C ALA A 117 9.06 11.93 1.42
N ASP A 118 8.78 12.23 2.69
CA ASP A 118 9.32 13.45 3.32
C ASP A 118 10.85 13.48 3.27
N ASN A 119 11.48 12.37 3.67
CA ASN A 119 12.93 12.23 3.69
C ASN A 119 13.54 12.39 2.28
N LEU A 120 13.02 11.66 1.29
CA LEU A 120 13.51 11.74 -0.09
C LEU A 120 13.34 13.13 -0.70
N LEU A 121 12.17 13.76 -0.51
CA LEU A 121 11.85 15.04 -1.12
C LEU A 121 12.67 16.19 -0.52
N ARG A 122 12.86 16.19 0.81
CA ARG A 122 13.71 17.18 1.50
C ARG A 122 15.15 17.06 1.02
N ARG A 123 15.68 15.83 0.98
CA ARG A 123 17.06 15.59 0.55
C ARG A 123 17.27 15.97 -0.91
N ALA A 124 16.35 15.63 -1.80
CA ALA A 124 16.42 16.00 -3.22
C ALA A 124 16.44 17.53 -3.42
N ARG A 125 15.62 18.25 -2.64
CA ARG A 125 15.59 19.72 -2.63
C ARG A 125 16.93 20.30 -2.17
N GLU A 126 17.52 19.74 -1.12
CA GLU A 126 18.69 20.29 -0.45
C GLU A 126 20.00 19.96 -1.15
N GLU A 127 20.19 18.70 -1.55
CA GLU A 127 21.44 18.21 -2.12
C GLU A 127 21.55 18.45 -3.63
N ASN A 128 20.43 18.34 -4.37
CA ASN A 128 20.43 18.40 -5.82
C ASN A 128 19.60 19.56 -6.41
N SER A 129 18.88 20.31 -5.57
CA SER A 129 17.89 21.31 -6.03
C SER A 129 16.78 20.74 -6.92
N LEU A 130 16.58 19.41 -6.87
CA LEU A 130 15.55 18.73 -7.64
C LEU A 130 14.17 18.97 -7.01
N THR A 131 13.17 19.00 -7.87
CA THR A 131 11.75 18.97 -7.50
C THR A 131 11.23 17.58 -7.79
N LEU A 132 11.13 16.75 -6.75
CA LEU A 132 10.55 15.41 -6.86
C LEU A 132 9.11 15.40 -6.32
N GLU A 133 8.30 14.44 -6.76
CA GLU A 133 7.08 14.02 -6.08
C GLU A 133 7.09 12.49 -5.90
N VAL A 134 6.42 12.00 -4.86
CA VAL A 134 6.15 10.57 -4.65
C VAL A 134 4.65 10.35 -4.79
N TRP A 135 4.24 9.43 -5.67
CA TRP A 135 2.83 9.10 -5.90
C TRP A 135 2.57 7.67 -5.44
N ALA A 136 1.95 7.52 -4.28
CA ALA A 136 1.60 6.22 -3.74
C ALA A 136 0.25 5.76 -4.28
N VAL A 137 0.18 4.54 -4.80
CA VAL A 137 -1.04 3.95 -5.36
C VAL A 137 -2.00 3.57 -4.23
N ASP A 138 -3.22 4.09 -4.28
CA ASP A 138 -4.35 3.52 -3.58
C ASP A 138 -5.00 2.49 -4.50
N ARG A 139 -5.23 1.29 -3.99
CA ARG A 139 -5.84 0.25 -4.79
C ARG A 139 -7.30 0.56 -5.05
N ARG A 140 -7.87 -0.12 -6.04
CA ARG A 140 -9.29 0.00 -6.36
C ARG A 140 -10.20 -0.31 -5.17
N SER A 141 -9.76 -1.19 -4.26
CA SER A 141 -10.42 -1.47 -2.98
C SER A 141 -10.57 -0.25 -2.07
N ASN A 142 -9.59 0.66 -2.04
CA ASN A 142 -9.67 1.87 -1.21
C ASN A 142 -10.86 2.77 -1.60
N GLN A 143 -11.39 2.69 -2.83
CA GLN A 143 -12.59 3.44 -3.21
C GLN A 143 -13.86 2.95 -2.49
N LEU A 144 -13.84 1.74 -1.91
CA LEU A 144 -14.92 1.20 -1.09
C LEU A 144 -14.81 1.64 0.39
N GLU A 145 -13.71 2.26 0.79
CA GLU A 145 -13.53 2.72 2.18
C GLU A 145 -14.41 3.94 2.43
N ASP A 146 -15.29 3.82 3.41
CA ASP A 146 -16.19 4.89 3.78
C ASP A 146 -15.52 5.76 4.85
N THR A 147 -14.59 6.61 4.41
CA THR A 147 -13.74 7.43 5.29
C THR A 147 -14.32 8.81 5.58
N VAL A 148 -15.49 9.18 5.03
CA VAL A 148 -15.98 10.57 5.07
C VAL A 148 -16.10 11.17 6.48
N GLY A 149 -16.42 10.36 7.49
CA GLY A 149 -16.46 10.81 8.89
C GLY A 149 -15.10 10.76 9.59
N LEU A 150 -14.15 9.97 9.09
CA LEU A 150 -12.75 9.98 9.53
C LEU A 150 -12.02 11.21 8.99
N ASP A 151 -12.22 11.56 7.72
CA ASP A 151 -11.72 12.79 7.11
C ASP A 151 -12.23 14.02 7.88
N LEU A 152 -13.51 13.99 8.29
CA LEU A 152 -14.09 15.06 9.12
C LEU A 152 -13.48 15.09 10.53
N ALA A 153 -13.15 13.94 11.11
CA ALA A 153 -12.50 13.86 12.42
C ALA A 153 -11.07 14.41 12.36
N GLU A 154 -10.32 14.12 11.29
CA GLU A 154 -9.02 14.73 10.99
C GLU A 154 -9.15 16.25 10.90
N ASP A 155 -10.03 16.77 10.04
CA ASP A 155 -10.23 18.20 9.81
C ASP A 155 -10.57 18.98 11.09
N LEU A 156 -11.23 18.32 12.04
CA LEU A 156 -11.67 18.91 13.31
C LEU A 156 -10.70 18.66 14.47
N GLU A 157 -9.68 17.82 14.27
CA GLU A 157 -8.82 17.30 15.34
C GLU A 157 -9.69 16.68 16.48
N ASP A 158 -10.69 15.87 16.09
CA ASP A 158 -11.69 15.31 17.02
C ASP A 158 -11.85 13.79 16.84
N PRO A 159 -11.07 12.97 17.58
CA PRO A 159 -11.16 11.52 17.49
C PRO A 159 -12.50 10.96 18.00
N ASP A 160 -13.25 11.69 18.84
CA ASP A 160 -14.58 11.26 19.27
C ASP A 160 -15.59 11.31 18.13
N THR A 161 -15.46 12.26 17.20
CA THR A 161 -16.27 12.29 15.97
C THR A 161 -15.97 11.07 15.10
N GLY A 162 -14.71 10.67 14.96
CA GLY A 162 -14.31 9.46 14.25
C GLY A 162 -14.84 8.19 14.91
N LEU A 163 -14.69 8.06 16.24
CA LEU A 163 -15.24 6.92 17.00
C LEU A 163 -16.76 6.83 16.87
N ASN A 164 -17.46 7.97 16.94
CA ASN A 164 -18.89 8.04 16.74
C ASN A 164 -19.25 7.55 15.33
N PHE A 165 -18.57 8.05 14.30
CA PHE A 165 -18.80 7.65 12.92
C PHE A 165 -18.66 6.14 12.69
N LEU A 166 -17.60 5.52 13.26
CA LEU A 166 -17.34 4.09 13.10
C LEU A 166 -18.27 3.20 13.94
N PHE A 167 -18.46 3.52 15.23
CA PHE A 167 -19.03 2.59 16.22
C PHE A 167 -20.09 3.18 17.14
N GLY A 168 -20.62 4.36 16.80
CA GLY A 168 -21.58 5.02 17.67
C GLY A 168 -22.86 4.21 17.91
N ASP A 169 -23.27 3.32 16.99
CA ASP A 169 -24.44 2.46 17.20
C ASP A 169 -24.16 1.38 18.25
N GLU A 170 -23.01 0.70 18.18
CA GLU A 170 -22.56 -0.29 19.16
C GLU A 170 -22.39 0.33 20.56
N LEU A 171 -22.02 1.61 20.60
CA LEU A 171 -21.76 2.38 21.82
C LEU A 171 -23.00 3.11 22.35
N GLY A 172 -24.13 3.07 21.64
CA GLY A 172 -25.37 3.77 22.02
C GLY A 172 -25.24 5.30 22.01
N LEU A 173 -24.40 5.83 21.13
CA LEU A 173 -24.19 7.26 20.95
C LEU A 173 -25.20 7.83 19.97
N GLU A 174 -25.67 9.05 20.24
CA GLU A 174 -26.32 9.85 19.20
C GLU A 174 -25.29 10.26 18.14
N LEU A 175 -25.75 10.54 16.91
CA LEU A 175 -24.87 11.05 15.87
C LEU A 175 -24.32 12.42 16.31
N SER A 176 -23.00 12.60 16.31
CA SER A 176 -22.38 13.87 16.72
C SER A 176 -22.83 15.01 15.79
N GLN A 177 -22.87 16.25 16.29
CA GLN A 177 -23.31 17.40 15.49
C GLN A 177 -22.49 17.56 14.18
N PRO A 178 -21.16 17.41 14.17
CA PRO A 178 -20.40 17.40 12.92
C PRO A 178 -20.89 16.36 11.91
N LEU A 179 -21.22 15.14 12.36
CA LEU A 179 -21.74 14.09 11.49
C LEU A 179 -23.17 14.38 10.99
N VAL A 180 -24.02 15.00 11.82
CA VAL A 180 -25.36 15.47 11.40
C VAL A 180 -25.25 16.53 10.29
N ASP A 181 -24.30 17.47 10.44
CA ASP A 181 -24.09 18.56 9.47
C ASP A 181 -23.34 18.10 8.21
N GLY A 182 -22.56 17.03 8.32
CA GLY A 182 -21.81 16.42 7.22
C GLY A 182 -22.57 15.26 6.54
N PRO A 183 -22.10 14.00 6.66
CA PRO A 183 -22.68 12.87 5.93
C PRO A 183 -24.10 12.49 6.40
N ASN A 184 -24.50 12.91 7.61
CA ASN A 184 -25.75 12.56 8.28
C ASN A 184 -26.03 11.04 8.31
N ARG A 185 -24.95 10.26 8.48
CA ARG A 185 -24.94 8.79 8.60
C ARG A 185 -23.67 8.32 9.30
N ARG A 186 -23.62 7.03 9.63
CA ARG A 186 -22.42 6.31 10.08
C ARG A 186 -21.67 5.66 8.92
N ALA A 187 -20.52 5.09 9.23
CA ALA A 187 -19.72 4.32 8.30
C ALA A 187 -20.47 3.09 7.76
N VAL A 188 -20.25 2.78 6.49
CA VAL A 188 -20.71 1.57 5.83
C VAL A 188 -19.54 0.61 5.68
N PHE A 189 -19.67 -0.58 6.27
CA PHE A 189 -18.75 -1.69 6.06
C PHE A 189 -19.39 -2.78 5.19
N TYR A 190 -18.61 -3.33 4.29
CA TYR A 190 -19.06 -4.37 3.37
C TYR A 190 -18.81 -5.78 3.89
N ASP A 191 -19.61 -6.74 3.44
CA ASP A 191 -19.32 -8.17 3.63
C ASP A 191 -18.37 -8.71 2.55
N GLN A 192 -17.77 -9.88 2.81
CA GLN A 192 -16.84 -10.56 1.90
C GLN A 192 -17.52 -11.30 0.74
N ARG A 193 -18.81 -11.10 0.50
CA ARG A 193 -19.59 -11.91 -0.45
C ARG A 193 -20.55 -11.06 -1.26
N ALA A 194 -21.78 -10.91 -0.81
CA ALA A 194 -22.85 -10.32 -1.61
C ALA A 194 -22.59 -8.86 -1.94
N ASP A 195 -21.91 -8.13 -1.04
CA ASP A 195 -21.58 -6.73 -1.25
C ASP A 195 -20.41 -6.52 -2.22
N THR A 196 -19.46 -7.46 -2.25
CA THR A 196 -18.13 -7.25 -2.84
C THR A 196 -17.71 -8.35 -3.82
N ALA A 197 -18.60 -9.25 -4.22
CA ALA A 197 -18.25 -10.36 -5.13
C ALA A 197 -17.60 -9.90 -6.44
N PHE A 198 -17.91 -8.68 -6.92
CA PHE A 198 -17.27 -8.11 -8.11
C PHE A 198 -15.75 -7.93 -7.96
N MET A 199 -15.19 -7.90 -6.75
CA MET A 199 -13.75 -7.88 -6.50
C MET A 199 -13.04 -9.15 -7.02
N ALA A 200 -13.78 -10.24 -7.26
CA ALA A 200 -13.27 -11.42 -7.97
C ALA A 200 -12.81 -11.11 -9.40
N GLN A 201 -13.26 -10.00 -9.98
CA GLN A 201 -12.89 -9.56 -11.33
C GLN A 201 -11.76 -8.51 -11.31
N TRP A 202 -11.25 -8.13 -10.14
CA TRP A 202 -10.11 -7.21 -10.02
C TRP A 202 -8.81 -7.99 -10.09
N THR A 203 -8.48 -8.44 -11.31
CA THR A 203 -7.33 -9.31 -11.59
C THR A 203 -6.00 -8.55 -11.53
N PRO A 204 -4.85 -9.26 -11.54
CA PRO A 204 -3.56 -8.60 -11.67
C PRO A 204 -3.43 -7.73 -12.93
N LEU A 205 -4.12 -8.07 -14.04
CA LEU A 205 -4.16 -7.21 -15.22
C LEU A 205 -4.99 -5.93 -14.99
N VAL A 206 -6.13 -6.03 -14.30
CA VAL A 206 -6.90 -4.83 -13.89
C VAL A 206 -6.02 -3.91 -13.05
N HIS A 207 -5.33 -4.47 -12.05
CA HIS A 207 -4.42 -3.70 -11.22
C HIS A 207 -3.27 -3.07 -12.02
N SER A 208 -2.67 -3.81 -12.97
CA SER A 208 -1.63 -3.27 -13.87
C SER A 208 -2.15 -2.11 -14.73
N ARG A 209 -3.42 -2.15 -15.15
CA ARG A 209 -4.05 -1.07 -15.94
C ARG A 209 -4.41 0.15 -15.09
N ASP A 210 -4.72 -0.05 -13.81
CA ASP A 210 -4.89 1.07 -12.86
C ASP A 210 -3.55 1.76 -12.61
N ILE A 211 -2.46 0.99 -12.42
CA ILE A 211 -1.09 1.52 -12.35
C ILE A 211 -0.73 2.25 -13.65
N ASP A 212 -1.09 1.71 -14.81
CA ASP A 212 -0.82 2.35 -16.11
C ASP A 212 -1.46 3.73 -16.24
N ALA A 213 -2.71 3.88 -15.80
CA ALA A 213 -3.39 5.17 -15.79
C ALA A 213 -2.64 6.20 -14.91
N ILE A 214 -2.09 5.76 -13.77
CA ILE A 214 -1.32 6.60 -12.85
C ILE A 214 0.05 6.92 -13.45
N VAL A 215 0.75 5.95 -14.05
CA VAL A 215 2.05 6.14 -14.70
C VAL A 215 1.93 7.10 -15.88
N GLU A 216 0.93 6.96 -16.75
CA GLU A 216 0.72 7.90 -17.85
C GLU A 216 0.42 9.30 -17.33
N LYS A 217 -0.40 9.42 -16.28
CA LYS A 217 -0.64 10.71 -15.63
C LYS A 217 0.65 11.30 -15.04
N ALA A 218 1.52 10.48 -14.48
CA ALA A 218 2.81 10.91 -13.97
C ALA A 218 3.74 11.35 -15.11
N ARG A 219 3.74 10.66 -16.24
CA ARG A 219 4.55 11.03 -17.42
C ARG A 219 4.13 12.35 -18.03
N ASP A 220 2.83 12.63 -18.07
CA ASP A 220 2.29 13.91 -18.51
C ASP A 220 2.66 15.06 -17.56
N THR A 221 2.95 14.74 -16.29
CA THR A 221 3.23 15.72 -15.25
C THR A 221 4.74 15.97 -15.10
N ALA A 222 5.55 14.92 -15.06
CA ALA A 222 7.00 14.98 -14.89
C ALA A 222 7.71 15.59 -16.11
N LEU A 223 8.76 16.35 -15.85
CA LEU A 223 9.68 16.83 -16.86
C LEU A 223 10.22 15.62 -17.65
N ASN A 224 10.18 15.71 -18.98
CA ASN A 224 10.65 14.66 -19.90
C ASN A 224 10.04 13.25 -19.64
N GLY A 225 8.88 13.19 -18.97
CA GLY A 225 8.25 11.94 -18.58
C GLY A 225 9.13 11.08 -17.66
N ASN A 226 9.95 11.71 -16.81
CA ASN A 226 10.84 11.02 -15.88
C ASN A 226 10.04 10.36 -14.74
N VAL A 227 9.56 9.15 -15.01
CA VAL A 227 8.78 8.35 -14.05
C VAL A 227 9.54 7.09 -13.66
N PHE A 228 9.58 6.84 -12.36
CA PHE A 228 10.09 5.60 -11.77
C PHE A 228 8.92 4.86 -11.16
N LEU A 229 8.92 3.53 -11.21
CA LEU A 229 7.91 2.71 -10.56
C LEU A 229 8.58 1.84 -9.50
N GLY A 230 8.06 1.88 -8.29
CA GLY A 230 8.49 1.02 -7.22
C GLY A 230 7.33 0.37 -6.50
N GLY A 231 7.67 -0.56 -5.63
CA GLY A 231 6.70 -1.12 -4.70
C GLY A 231 7.35 -1.61 -3.43
N HIS A 232 6.53 -1.78 -2.40
CA HIS A 232 6.93 -2.34 -1.12
C HIS A 232 6.38 -3.76 -0.96
N SER A 233 7.19 -4.71 -0.47
CA SER A 233 6.73 -6.08 -0.17
C SER A 233 6.05 -6.73 -1.37
N ALA A 234 4.80 -7.20 -1.24
CA ALA A 234 3.97 -7.68 -2.35
C ALA A 234 3.84 -6.66 -3.52
N GLY A 235 3.91 -5.36 -3.24
CA GLY A 235 3.96 -4.27 -4.21
C GLY A 235 5.11 -4.39 -5.22
N THR A 236 6.25 -4.97 -4.81
CA THR A 236 7.36 -5.26 -5.73
C THR A 236 6.97 -6.24 -6.83
N GLY A 237 6.07 -7.18 -6.52
CA GLY A 237 5.50 -8.11 -7.49
C GLY A 237 4.59 -7.40 -8.48
N TYR A 238 3.75 -6.47 -8.04
CA TYR A 238 2.92 -5.67 -8.94
C TYR A 238 3.77 -4.76 -9.84
N THR A 239 4.83 -4.17 -9.31
CA THR A 239 5.82 -3.40 -10.09
C THR A 239 6.46 -4.25 -11.19
N ALA A 240 6.92 -5.46 -10.86
CA ALA A 240 7.50 -6.38 -11.84
C ALA A 240 6.48 -6.84 -12.90
N ARG A 241 5.24 -7.14 -12.49
CA ARG A 241 4.15 -7.54 -13.38
C ARG A 241 3.74 -6.40 -14.32
N TYR A 242 3.62 -5.17 -13.82
CA TYR A 242 3.38 -3.99 -14.64
C TYR A 242 4.47 -3.84 -15.71
N ALA A 243 5.74 -3.89 -15.30
CA ALA A 243 6.87 -3.73 -16.21
C ALA A 243 6.87 -4.80 -17.31
N ALA A 244 6.47 -6.03 -16.98
CA ALA A 244 6.37 -7.16 -17.90
C ALA A 244 5.11 -7.15 -18.78
N THR A 245 4.09 -6.37 -18.45
CA THR A 245 2.81 -6.34 -19.17
C THR A 245 2.97 -5.66 -20.52
N ASP A 246 2.48 -6.30 -21.58
CA ASP A 246 2.16 -5.68 -22.86
C ASP A 246 0.73 -5.12 -22.80
N PHE A 247 0.59 -3.79 -22.83
CA PHE A 247 -0.70 -3.13 -22.76
C PHE A 247 -1.49 -3.16 -24.08
N ASN A 248 -0.90 -3.64 -25.18
CA ASN A 248 -1.64 -3.93 -26.40
C ASN A 248 -2.38 -5.27 -26.29
N LEU A 249 -3.50 -5.27 -25.55
CA LEU A 249 -4.31 -6.47 -25.32
C LEU A 249 -5.01 -7.00 -26.59
N SER A 250 -5.07 -6.21 -27.65
CA SER A 250 -5.68 -6.59 -28.94
C SER A 250 -4.74 -7.37 -29.87
N GLY A 251 -3.46 -7.48 -29.50
CA GLY A 251 -2.39 -8.01 -30.33
C GLY A 251 -1.84 -6.97 -31.32
N GLY A 252 -0.59 -7.18 -31.77
CA GLY A 252 0.10 -6.26 -32.68
C GLY A 252 1.49 -5.89 -32.17
N GLU A 253 1.92 -4.66 -32.45
CA GLU A 253 3.15 -4.13 -31.86
C GLU A 253 2.99 -4.03 -30.33
N PRO A 254 3.94 -4.55 -29.54
CA PRO A 254 3.85 -4.49 -28.08
C PRO A 254 3.86 -3.05 -27.56
N GLU A 255 3.15 -2.82 -26.46
CA GLU A 255 3.20 -1.61 -25.64
C GLU A 255 3.69 -1.97 -24.22
N PRO A 256 4.99 -2.24 -24.03
CA PRO A 256 5.50 -2.74 -22.76
C PRO A 256 5.43 -1.69 -21.65
N GLY A 257 4.99 -2.10 -20.45
CA GLY A 257 4.96 -1.22 -19.28
C GLY A 257 6.34 -0.65 -18.93
N TYR A 258 7.41 -1.45 -19.04
CA TYR A 258 8.78 -0.98 -18.73
C TYR A 258 9.24 0.16 -19.64
N ALA A 259 8.76 0.23 -20.89
CA ALA A 259 9.15 1.26 -21.85
C ALA A 259 8.65 2.66 -21.45
N LYS A 260 7.72 2.73 -20.49
CA LYS A 260 7.16 3.97 -19.93
C LYS A 260 7.97 4.51 -18.75
N LEU A 261 8.99 3.77 -18.29
CA LEU A 261 9.68 4.03 -17.02
C LEU A 261 11.18 4.34 -17.22
N ARG A 262 11.77 5.02 -16.22
CA ARG A 262 13.21 5.30 -16.11
C ARG A 262 13.97 4.31 -15.23
N GLY A 263 13.26 3.56 -14.39
CA GLY A 263 13.83 2.54 -13.53
C GLY A 263 12.79 1.93 -12.60
N LEU A 264 13.15 0.81 -11.97
CA LEU A 264 12.35 0.10 -10.99
C LEU A 264 12.95 0.19 -9.59
N VAL A 265 12.10 0.31 -8.57
CA VAL A 265 12.50 0.37 -7.16
C VAL A 265 11.83 -0.76 -6.37
N LEU A 266 12.60 -1.64 -5.73
CA LEU A 266 12.07 -2.77 -4.99
C LEU A 266 12.37 -2.61 -3.50
N LEU A 267 11.36 -2.33 -2.69
CA LEU A 267 11.50 -2.11 -1.25
C LEU A 267 11.00 -3.36 -0.52
N GLU A 268 11.87 -4.06 0.18
CA GLU A 268 11.50 -5.17 1.08
C GLU A 268 10.66 -6.29 0.43
N GLY A 269 10.91 -6.55 -0.86
CA GLY A 269 10.22 -7.58 -1.63
C GLY A 269 11.05 -8.03 -2.84
N GLY A 270 11.08 -9.33 -3.10
CA GLY A 270 11.93 -9.94 -4.13
C GLY A 270 11.51 -9.65 -5.58
N GLY A 271 10.41 -8.92 -5.81
CA GLY A 271 9.83 -8.71 -7.13
C GLY A 271 9.00 -9.91 -7.60
N SER A 272 9.24 -10.37 -8.82
CA SER A 272 8.65 -11.59 -9.37
C SER A 272 9.65 -12.31 -10.26
N GLY A 273 9.49 -13.60 -10.48
CA GLY A 273 10.39 -14.40 -11.33
C GLY A 273 9.62 -15.24 -12.34
N ASN A 274 10.35 -15.88 -13.23
CA ASN A 274 9.79 -16.94 -14.08
C ASN A 274 9.58 -18.21 -13.26
N LEU A 275 8.66 -19.06 -13.70
CA LEU A 275 8.50 -20.40 -13.17
C LEU A 275 9.65 -21.28 -13.68
N ASP A 276 10.02 -22.29 -12.88
CA ASP A 276 11.03 -23.28 -13.27
C ASP A 276 10.52 -24.26 -14.35
N ALA A 277 9.19 -24.37 -14.48
CA ALA A 277 8.53 -25.26 -15.43
C ALA A 277 7.30 -24.57 -16.07
N PRO A 278 6.94 -24.97 -17.31
CA PRO A 278 5.67 -24.59 -17.94
C PRO A 278 4.45 -24.96 -17.09
N VAL A 279 3.37 -24.23 -17.29
CA VAL A 279 2.10 -24.45 -16.57
C VAL A 279 1.28 -25.48 -17.33
N ASP A 280 0.69 -26.45 -16.63
CA ASP A 280 -0.12 -27.47 -17.29
C ASP A 280 -1.47 -26.94 -17.79
N SER A 281 -2.08 -27.70 -18.70
CA SER A 281 -3.34 -27.28 -19.33
C SER A 281 -4.51 -27.24 -18.35
N GLU A 282 -4.51 -28.05 -17.31
CA GLU A 282 -5.56 -28.07 -16.28
C GLU A 282 -5.54 -26.79 -15.46
N THR A 283 -4.35 -26.33 -15.06
CA THR A 283 -4.15 -25.05 -14.38
C THR A 283 -4.60 -23.88 -15.26
N LEU A 284 -4.23 -23.87 -16.55
CA LEU A 284 -4.67 -22.83 -17.47
C LEU A 284 -6.20 -22.86 -17.69
N ASP A 285 -6.83 -24.04 -17.72
CA ASP A 285 -8.29 -24.18 -17.77
C ASP A 285 -8.91 -23.59 -16.49
N LEU A 286 -8.36 -23.86 -15.32
CA LEU A 286 -8.86 -23.31 -14.06
C LEU A 286 -8.75 -21.78 -14.01
N ILE A 287 -7.65 -21.21 -14.52
CA ILE A 287 -7.46 -19.76 -14.64
C ILE A 287 -8.57 -19.14 -15.52
N GLU A 288 -8.84 -19.72 -16.69
CA GLU A 288 -9.92 -19.29 -17.57
C GLU A 288 -11.29 -19.41 -16.89
N ALA A 289 -11.54 -20.52 -16.20
CA ALA A 289 -12.81 -20.74 -15.49
C ALA A 289 -13.04 -19.72 -14.36
N ARG A 290 -11.98 -19.37 -13.61
CA ARG A 290 -12.03 -18.33 -12.58
C ARG A 290 -12.38 -16.98 -13.20
N PHE A 291 -11.68 -16.59 -14.26
CA PHE A 291 -11.86 -15.30 -14.94
C PHE A 291 -13.24 -15.15 -15.57
N ASP A 292 -13.68 -16.14 -16.34
CA ASP A 292 -14.89 -16.08 -17.19
C ASP A 292 -16.22 -16.10 -16.42
N GLY A 293 -16.18 -16.09 -15.08
CA GLY A 293 -17.34 -15.89 -14.22
C GLY A 293 -17.41 -16.85 -13.03
N GLY A 294 -16.67 -17.95 -13.07
CA GLY A 294 -16.68 -18.98 -12.04
C GLY A 294 -16.30 -18.44 -10.66
N LEU A 295 -15.24 -17.62 -10.57
CA LEU A 295 -14.80 -17.07 -9.27
C LEU A 295 -15.80 -16.06 -8.72
N TYR A 296 -16.35 -15.19 -9.58
CA TYR A 296 -17.38 -14.23 -9.18
C TYR A 296 -18.62 -14.94 -8.60
N GLY A 297 -19.12 -15.96 -9.30
CA GLY A 297 -20.25 -16.75 -8.84
C GLY A 297 -19.95 -17.49 -7.54
N ALA A 298 -18.74 -18.04 -7.42
CA ALA A 298 -18.34 -18.80 -6.25
C ALA A 298 -18.24 -17.92 -4.99
N VAL A 299 -17.63 -16.73 -5.10
CA VAL A 299 -17.56 -15.73 -4.02
C VAL A 299 -18.96 -15.25 -3.62
N ARG A 300 -19.80 -14.88 -4.60
CA ARG A 300 -21.18 -14.39 -4.36
C ARG A 300 -22.00 -15.41 -3.56
N ASP A 301 -21.93 -16.67 -3.95
CA ASP A 301 -22.79 -17.72 -3.39
C ASP A 301 -22.16 -18.44 -2.18
N GLY A 302 -20.87 -18.23 -1.93
CA GLY A 302 -20.12 -18.95 -0.90
C GLY A 302 -20.03 -20.46 -1.16
N ALA A 303 -20.05 -20.87 -2.43
CA ALA A 303 -20.07 -22.27 -2.84
C ALA A 303 -19.43 -22.46 -4.23
N PRO A 304 -18.85 -23.62 -4.56
CA PRO A 304 -18.21 -23.82 -5.86
C PRO A 304 -19.17 -23.64 -7.06
N ARG A 305 -18.63 -23.11 -8.16
CA ARG A 305 -19.36 -22.82 -9.39
C ARG A 305 -18.56 -23.24 -10.62
N CYS A 306 -19.27 -23.70 -11.65
CA CYS A 306 -18.69 -23.83 -12.99
C CYS A 306 -18.35 -22.46 -13.58
N ILE A 307 -17.70 -22.46 -14.74
CA ILE A 307 -17.27 -21.27 -15.48
C ILE A 307 -18.35 -20.18 -15.68
N ASP A 308 -19.64 -20.54 -15.74
CA ASP A 308 -20.74 -19.58 -15.89
C ASP A 308 -21.06 -18.78 -14.61
N GLY A 309 -20.45 -19.13 -13.48
CA GLY A 309 -20.72 -18.52 -12.18
C GLY A 309 -22.12 -18.78 -11.62
N LEU A 310 -22.86 -19.75 -12.18
CA LEU A 310 -24.26 -20.05 -11.81
C LEU A 310 -24.47 -21.53 -11.53
N THR A 311 -23.88 -22.41 -12.35
CA THR A 311 -24.05 -23.85 -12.22
C THR A 311 -23.24 -24.35 -11.03
N ALA A 312 -23.91 -24.98 -10.06
CA ALA A 312 -23.25 -25.59 -8.91
C ALA A 312 -22.45 -26.82 -9.35
N CYS A 313 -21.29 -27.01 -8.73
CA CYS A 313 -20.42 -28.17 -8.97
C CYS A 313 -19.75 -28.63 -7.67
N ALA A 314 -19.15 -29.81 -7.73
CA ALA A 314 -18.13 -30.25 -6.78
C ALA A 314 -16.89 -30.73 -7.54
N GLU A 315 -15.72 -30.61 -6.93
CA GLU A 315 -14.43 -31.02 -7.53
C GLU A 315 -14.47 -32.50 -7.95
N GLU A 316 -15.09 -33.36 -7.15
CA GLU A 316 -15.16 -34.80 -7.46
C GLU A 316 -16.12 -35.15 -8.61
N THR A 317 -17.02 -34.23 -8.98
CA THR A 317 -18.07 -34.45 -10.00
C THR A 317 -18.07 -33.42 -11.11
N GLU A 318 -17.03 -32.58 -11.20
CA GLU A 318 -16.97 -31.43 -12.11
C GLU A 318 -17.15 -31.81 -13.59
N ALA A 319 -16.61 -32.97 -14.01
CA ALA A 319 -16.74 -33.47 -15.37
C ALA A 319 -18.20 -33.77 -15.77
N VAL A 320 -19.09 -33.97 -14.79
CA VAL A 320 -20.53 -34.18 -14.99
C VAL A 320 -21.29 -32.89 -14.73
N ASP A 321 -21.00 -32.21 -13.62
CA ASP A 321 -21.71 -30.99 -13.20
C ASP A 321 -21.52 -29.86 -14.22
N CYS A 322 -20.30 -29.69 -14.74
CA CYS A 322 -19.93 -28.66 -15.70
C CYS A 322 -19.92 -29.16 -17.15
N ALA A 323 -20.49 -30.35 -17.43
CA ALA A 323 -20.46 -30.99 -18.75
C ALA A 323 -21.15 -30.19 -19.88
N ALA A 324 -21.91 -29.14 -19.55
CA ALA A 324 -22.52 -28.22 -20.50
C ALA A 324 -21.52 -27.22 -21.10
N PHE A 325 -20.32 -27.11 -20.52
CA PHE A 325 -19.28 -26.17 -20.90
C PHE A 325 -18.07 -26.89 -21.50
N THR A 326 -17.34 -26.21 -22.37
CA THR A 326 -16.08 -26.75 -22.92
C THR A 326 -15.03 -26.91 -21.84
N ASN A 327 -14.97 -25.95 -20.91
CA ASN A 327 -14.13 -25.99 -19.73
C ASN A 327 -14.97 -26.54 -18.56
N THR A 328 -14.61 -27.71 -18.06
CA THR A 328 -15.38 -28.44 -17.02
C THR A 328 -14.83 -28.22 -15.61
N GLN A 329 -13.89 -27.29 -15.42
CA GLN A 329 -13.30 -27.01 -14.12
C GLN A 329 -14.34 -26.45 -13.14
N CYS A 330 -14.36 -26.98 -11.92
CA CYS A 330 -15.15 -26.46 -10.83
C CYS A 330 -14.34 -25.42 -10.03
N VAL A 331 -14.81 -24.17 -10.00
CA VAL A 331 -14.13 -23.10 -9.28
C VAL A 331 -14.58 -23.09 -7.82
N ALA A 332 -13.64 -23.34 -6.90
CA ALA A 332 -13.89 -23.25 -5.46
C ALA A 332 -14.24 -21.83 -5.01
N SER A 333 -15.04 -21.73 -3.95
CA SER A 333 -15.35 -20.43 -3.31
C SER A 333 -14.18 -19.96 -2.46
N THR A 334 -14.00 -18.64 -2.42
CA THR A 334 -13.16 -17.92 -1.46
C THR A 334 -13.92 -16.66 -0.98
N SER A 335 -13.33 -15.90 -0.05
CA SER A 335 -13.84 -14.58 0.35
C SER A 335 -13.40 -13.52 -0.65
N ALA A 336 -14.23 -12.49 -0.87
CA ALA A 336 -13.93 -11.38 -1.79
C ALA A 336 -12.64 -10.63 -1.41
N TYR A 337 -12.36 -10.52 -0.11
CA TYR A 337 -11.13 -10.01 0.49
C TYR A 337 -10.80 -10.79 1.77
N SER A 338 -9.59 -10.62 2.31
CA SER A 338 -9.13 -11.34 3.51
C SER A 338 -9.68 -10.70 4.80
N ASP A 339 -9.93 -11.50 5.83
CA ASP A 339 -10.02 -11.00 7.22
C ASP A 339 -8.98 -11.63 8.16
N ALA A 340 -8.10 -12.50 7.64
CA ALA A 340 -7.15 -13.31 8.40
C ALA A 340 -7.74 -13.90 9.70
N GLY A 341 -8.98 -14.41 9.67
CA GLY A 341 -9.66 -14.97 10.84
C GLY A 341 -10.10 -13.91 11.86
N GLY A 342 -10.32 -12.67 11.42
CA GLY A 342 -10.71 -11.52 12.22
C GLY A 342 -9.55 -10.60 12.64
N LEU A 343 -8.31 -10.95 12.28
CA LEU A 343 -7.10 -10.18 12.64
C LEU A 343 -6.82 -9.00 11.71
N VAL A 344 -7.51 -8.89 10.56
CA VAL A 344 -7.41 -7.75 9.61
C VAL A 344 -8.78 -7.32 9.09
N SER A 345 -9.81 -7.33 9.93
CA SER A 345 -11.15 -6.91 9.49
C SER A 345 -11.20 -5.41 9.13
N PRO A 346 -12.08 -4.97 8.21
CA PRO A 346 -12.24 -3.56 7.86
C PRO A 346 -12.44 -2.63 9.06
N GLN A 347 -13.25 -3.05 10.05
CA GLN A 347 -13.49 -2.27 11.27
C GLN A 347 -12.26 -2.16 12.15
N LEU A 348 -11.42 -3.19 12.19
CA LEU A 348 -10.17 -3.20 12.92
C LEU A 348 -9.14 -2.28 12.27
N LEU A 349 -9.06 -2.29 10.94
CA LEU A 349 -8.15 -1.42 10.19
C LEU A 349 -8.60 0.05 10.29
N ALA A 350 -9.90 0.33 10.13
CA ALA A 350 -10.48 1.67 10.26
C ALA A 350 -10.26 2.31 11.64
N VAL A 351 -10.32 1.52 12.73
CA VAL A 351 -10.16 2.09 14.08
C VAL A 351 -8.73 2.57 14.36
N SER A 352 -7.74 2.09 13.61
CA SER A 352 -6.36 2.55 13.75
C SER A 352 -6.22 4.05 13.48
N GLU A 353 -7.02 4.60 12.57
CA GLU A 353 -7.04 6.03 12.23
C GLU A 353 -7.50 6.88 13.42
N VAL A 354 -8.60 6.47 14.06
CA VAL A 354 -9.15 7.12 15.27
C VAL A 354 -8.16 7.04 16.43
N ASN A 355 -7.54 5.87 16.61
CA ASN A 355 -6.59 5.65 17.69
C ASN A 355 -5.28 6.45 17.49
N ALA A 356 -4.79 6.57 16.26
CA ALA A 356 -3.62 7.38 15.93
C ALA A 356 -3.89 8.87 16.12
N LEU A 357 -5.06 9.36 15.68
CA LEU A 357 -5.47 10.74 15.92
C LEU A 357 -5.58 11.05 17.42
N ASP A 358 -6.13 10.13 18.22
CA ASP A 358 -6.18 10.26 19.68
C ASP A 358 -4.78 10.27 20.31
N ALA A 359 -3.86 9.42 19.84
CA ALA A 359 -2.47 9.38 20.31
C ALA A 359 -1.74 10.70 20.05
N GLU A 360 -1.88 11.27 18.84
CA GLU A 360 -1.28 12.55 18.45
C GLU A 360 -1.76 13.71 19.36
N LEU A 361 -3.07 13.77 19.64
CA LEU A 361 -3.68 14.92 20.30
C LEU A 361 -3.60 14.85 21.83
N ASN A 362 -3.73 13.66 22.41
CA ASN A 362 -3.80 13.47 23.86
C ASN A 362 -2.47 12.99 24.47
N GLY A 363 -1.52 12.59 23.62
CA GLY A 363 -0.20 12.15 24.03
C GLY A 363 -0.20 10.82 24.78
N ASP A 364 0.98 10.46 25.28
CA ASP A 364 1.16 9.23 26.03
C ASP A 364 0.80 9.39 27.52
N GLY A 365 0.26 8.34 28.15
CA GLY A 365 -0.18 8.33 29.56
C GLY A 365 -1.65 8.73 29.78
N VAL A 366 -2.40 9.04 28.73
CA VAL A 366 -3.87 9.17 28.78
C VAL A 366 -4.51 7.85 28.35
N LEU A 367 -5.56 7.41 29.04
CA LEU A 367 -6.28 6.19 28.66
C LEU A 367 -6.80 6.29 27.22
N SER A 368 -6.48 5.29 26.40
CA SER A 368 -6.90 5.22 24.99
C SER A 368 -8.40 5.43 24.82
N ILE A 369 -8.78 6.20 23.79
CA ILE A 369 -10.16 6.35 23.35
C ILE A 369 -10.89 5.01 23.15
N LEU A 370 -10.18 3.94 22.78
CA LEU A 370 -10.75 2.61 22.56
C LEU A 370 -11.13 1.88 23.86
N GLN A 371 -10.40 2.19 24.94
CA GLN A 371 -10.63 1.63 26.26
C GLN A 371 -11.55 2.50 27.12
N ARG A 372 -11.71 3.78 26.76
CA ARG A 372 -12.55 4.75 27.47
C ARG A 372 -14.04 4.41 27.38
N ASP A 373 -14.69 4.33 28.54
CA ASP A 373 -16.13 4.12 28.64
C ASP A 373 -16.90 5.34 28.14
N GLN A 374 -17.91 5.08 27.32
CA GLN A 374 -18.77 6.06 26.68
C GLN A 374 -20.09 6.22 27.45
N ASN A 375 -20.68 7.42 27.40
CA ASN A 375 -21.88 7.79 28.15
C ASN A 375 -21.77 7.63 29.69
N GLY A 376 -20.57 7.47 30.23
CA GLY A 376 -20.35 7.19 31.65
C GLY A 376 -20.87 5.82 32.10
N GLU A 377 -21.11 4.90 31.16
CA GLU A 377 -21.57 3.54 31.44
C GLU A 377 -20.37 2.59 31.55
N PRO A 378 -20.17 1.94 32.73
CA PRO A 378 -19.04 1.02 32.91
C PRO A 378 -19.03 -0.14 31.92
N GLY A 379 -17.91 -0.32 31.21
CA GLY A 379 -17.73 -1.35 30.18
C GLY A 379 -18.32 -1.00 28.82
N ASN A 380 -18.79 0.23 28.61
CA ASN A 380 -19.28 0.73 27.33
C ASN A 380 -18.16 1.40 26.51
N SER A 381 -17.07 0.67 26.27
CA SER A 381 -15.95 1.12 25.44
C SER A 381 -15.85 0.32 24.14
N ALA A 382 -15.21 0.89 23.12
CA ALA A 382 -15.14 0.28 21.79
C ALA A 382 -14.52 -1.13 21.83
N ILE A 383 -13.42 -1.29 22.58
CA ILE A 383 -12.75 -2.59 22.75
C ILE A 383 -13.63 -3.67 23.42
N ASN A 384 -14.66 -3.27 24.16
CA ASN A 384 -15.58 -4.18 24.84
C ASN A 384 -16.90 -4.39 24.09
N LYS A 385 -17.33 -3.43 23.27
CA LYS A 385 -18.66 -3.43 22.62
C LYS A 385 -18.62 -3.81 21.15
N VAL A 386 -17.53 -3.53 20.45
CA VAL A 386 -17.39 -3.83 19.02
C VAL A 386 -16.84 -5.25 18.87
N PRO A 387 -17.60 -6.22 18.33
CA PRO A 387 -17.20 -7.62 18.28
C PRO A 387 -15.84 -7.85 17.60
N GLN A 388 -15.53 -7.08 16.57
CA GLN A 388 -14.31 -7.18 15.78
C GLN A 388 -13.08 -6.65 16.54
N LEU A 389 -13.26 -5.75 17.50
CA LEU A 389 -12.19 -5.24 18.36
C LEU A 389 -11.92 -6.16 19.57
N VAL A 390 -12.77 -7.16 19.83
CA VAL A 390 -12.50 -8.17 20.86
C VAL A 390 -11.22 -8.95 20.55
N GLY A 391 -10.89 -9.14 19.26
CA GLY A 391 -9.62 -9.73 18.83
C GLY A 391 -8.41 -8.96 19.34
N LEU A 392 -8.44 -7.62 19.29
CA LEU A 392 -7.38 -6.77 19.84
C LEU A 392 -7.15 -7.02 21.32
N LYS A 393 -8.21 -7.20 22.12
CA LYS A 393 -8.08 -7.45 23.56
C LYS A 393 -7.32 -8.75 23.86
N LEU A 394 -7.45 -9.77 23.00
CA LEU A 394 -6.70 -11.01 23.14
C LEU A 394 -5.20 -10.80 22.84
N LEU A 395 -4.89 -9.90 21.90
CA LEU A 395 -3.54 -9.70 21.39
C LEU A 395 -2.74 -8.67 22.19
N LEU A 396 -3.37 -7.52 22.49
CA LEU A 396 -2.77 -6.38 23.20
C LEU A 396 -3.02 -6.43 24.71
N GLY A 397 -3.88 -7.35 25.16
CA GLY A 397 -4.29 -7.47 26.56
C GLY A 397 -5.43 -6.52 26.93
N SER A 398 -5.79 -6.54 28.22
CA SER A 398 -6.88 -5.74 28.78
C SER A 398 -6.43 -4.66 29.76
N GLU A 399 -5.11 -4.52 29.93
CA GLU A 399 -4.56 -3.52 30.84
C GLU A 399 -4.79 -2.11 30.29
N PRO A 400 -5.02 -1.11 31.16
CA PRO A 400 -5.13 0.27 30.73
C PRO A 400 -3.86 0.73 30.00
N ALA A 401 -4.03 1.25 28.79
CA ALA A 401 -2.94 1.69 27.92
C ALA A 401 -3.32 2.98 27.21
N SER A 402 -2.32 3.76 26.82
CA SER A 402 -2.52 4.88 25.92
C SER A 402 -2.75 4.42 24.49
N SER A 403 -3.30 5.31 23.66
CA SER A 403 -3.48 5.01 22.24
C SER A 403 -2.15 4.79 21.52
N LEU A 404 -1.09 5.51 21.90
CA LEU A 404 0.27 5.29 21.40
C LEU A 404 0.77 3.88 21.77
N SER A 405 0.58 3.46 23.03
CA SER A 405 0.96 2.12 23.50
C SER A 405 0.18 1.00 22.81
N LEU A 406 -1.09 1.20 22.48
CA LEU A 406 -1.86 0.21 21.72
C LEU A 406 -1.37 0.07 20.27
N LEU A 407 -0.99 1.17 19.62
CA LEU A 407 -0.41 1.13 18.26
C LEU A 407 0.98 0.51 18.27
N GLY A 408 1.84 0.93 19.20
CA GLY A 408 3.19 0.39 19.35
C GLY A 408 3.16 -1.13 19.52
N GLN A 409 2.37 -1.65 20.48
CA GLN A 409 2.22 -3.09 20.70
C GLN A 409 1.67 -3.87 19.48
N PHE A 410 0.96 -3.19 18.57
CA PHE A 410 0.41 -3.81 17.37
C PHE A 410 1.43 -3.87 16.23
N LEU A 411 2.26 -2.83 16.07
CA LEU A 411 3.20 -2.68 14.96
C LEU A 411 4.58 -3.29 15.26
N ASP A 412 4.99 -3.24 16.53
CA ASP A 412 6.28 -3.69 17.03
C ASP A 412 6.67 -5.08 16.52
N ASP A 413 7.87 -5.20 15.96
CA ASP A 413 8.35 -6.41 15.32
C ASP A 413 8.78 -7.50 16.31
N ASP A 414 9.03 -7.11 17.56
CA ASP A 414 9.19 -8.01 18.72
C ASP A 414 7.85 -8.47 19.31
N GLY A 415 6.78 -7.78 18.94
CA GLY A 415 5.43 -8.00 19.42
C GLY A 415 4.85 -9.37 19.06
N ALA A 416 3.84 -9.79 19.83
CA ALA A 416 3.11 -11.02 19.53
C ALA A 416 2.42 -10.96 18.16
N ILE A 417 2.04 -9.76 17.68
CA ILE A 417 1.39 -9.54 16.39
C ILE A 417 2.33 -9.81 15.22
N ALA A 418 3.59 -9.37 15.28
CA ALA A 418 4.54 -9.53 14.18
C ALA A 418 4.76 -10.99 13.76
N ARG A 419 4.53 -11.95 14.68
CA ARG A 419 4.56 -13.40 14.38
C ARG A 419 3.41 -13.87 13.50
N PHE A 420 2.27 -13.17 13.52
CA PHE A 420 1.07 -13.50 12.74
C PHE A 420 0.87 -12.54 11.56
N ALA A 421 1.31 -11.29 11.69
CA ALA A 421 1.15 -10.21 10.73
C ALA A 421 2.51 -9.55 10.45
N SER A 422 3.48 -10.34 9.98
CA SER A 422 4.83 -9.84 9.67
C SER A 422 4.86 -8.75 8.60
N PHE A 423 3.74 -8.51 7.91
CA PHE A 423 3.59 -7.43 6.92
C PHE A 423 3.42 -6.03 7.53
N VAL A 424 3.09 -5.92 8.82
CA VAL A 424 3.11 -4.63 9.57
C VAL A 424 4.29 -4.51 10.53
N ALA A 425 5.17 -5.51 10.58
CA ALA A 425 6.30 -5.54 11.49
C ALA A 425 7.22 -4.33 11.26
N THR A 426 7.32 -3.48 12.27
CA THR A 426 8.09 -2.23 12.25
C THR A 426 8.81 -2.11 13.58
N SER A 427 10.07 -1.70 13.56
CA SER A 427 10.81 -1.45 14.80
C SER A 427 10.51 -0.01 15.25
N VAL A 428 9.48 0.09 16.10
CA VAL A 428 8.81 1.34 16.53
C VAL A 428 8.99 1.63 18.02
N GLY A 429 9.90 0.92 18.68
CA GLY A 429 10.26 1.08 20.08
C GLY A 429 9.68 -0.01 20.98
N PHE A 430 9.50 0.31 22.26
CA PHE A 430 9.33 -0.71 23.31
C PHE A 430 8.28 -0.31 24.35
N PRO A 431 7.63 -1.26 25.05
CA PRO A 431 6.75 -0.93 26.17
C PRO A 431 7.39 0.01 27.21
N GLY A 432 6.75 1.15 27.45
CA GLY A 432 7.22 2.17 28.39
C GLY A 432 6.76 1.96 29.84
N PRO A 433 7.16 2.87 30.76
CA PRO A 433 6.72 2.82 32.16
C PRO A 433 5.20 3.04 32.30
N GLU A 434 4.63 2.62 33.42
CA GLU A 434 3.25 3.00 33.75
C GLU A 434 3.21 4.42 34.34
N LEU A 435 2.36 5.28 33.78
CA LEU A 435 2.03 6.60 34.29
C LEU A 435 0.59 6.60 34.81
N ASP A 436 0.41 6.81 36.12
CA ASP A 436 -0.90 6.79 36.77
C ASP A 436 -1.75 5.52 36.49
N GLY A 437 -1.06 4.38 36.29
CA GLY A 437 -1.69 3.09 35.97
C GLY A 437 -2.06 2.91 34.50
N ILE A 438 -1.64 3.82 33.62
CA ILE A 438 -1.75 3.72 32.16
C ILE A 438 -0.38 3.32 31.60
N ARG A 439 -0.32 2.25 30.82
CA ARG A 439 0.89 1.84 30.10
C ARG A 439 1.21 2.81 28.97
N THR A 440 2.49 3.19 28.87
CA THR A 440 3.03 4.06 27.80
C THR A 440 3.85 3.26 26.77
N TRP A 441 4.45 3.96 25.81
CA TRP A 441 5.34 3.43 24.77
C TRP A 441 6.61 4.28 24.70
N LEU A 442 7.76 3.65 24.51
CA LEU A 442 9.02 4.33 24.20
C LEU A 442 9.14 4.38 22.67
N THR A 443 9.53 5.52 22.10
CA THR A 443 9.68 5.68 20.64
C THR A 443 10.67 6.79 20.28
N GLY A 444 11.21 6.75 19.06
CA GLY A 444 12.08 7.80 18.52
C GLY A 444 13.34 7.97 19.37
N ASP A 445 13.55 9.20 19.87
CA ASP A 445 14.72 9.56 20.68
C ASP A 445 14.70 9.02 22.13
N ASP A 446 13.67 8.28 22.54
CA ASP A 446 13.62 7.66 23.86
C ASP A 446 14.76 6.65 24.08
N GLU A 447 15.25 6.53 25.31
CA GLU A 447 16.29 5.56 25.65
C GLU A 447 15.72 4.12 25.63
N MET A 448 16.03 3.38 24.57
CA MET A 448 15.59 2.00 24.42
C MET A 448 16.34 1.04 25.35
N PRO A 449 15.63 0.11 26.02
CA PRO A 449 16.26 -0.92 26.81
C PRO A 449 17.01 -1.92 25.90
N THR A 450 18.02 -2.61 26.45
CA THR A 450 18.78 -3.62 25.70
C THR A 450 17.92 -4.77 25.19
N GLU A 451 16.79 -4.99 25.84
CA GLU A 451 15.78 -5.99 25.50
C GLU A 451 15.04 -5.69 24.19
N ALA A 452 15.09 -4.45 23.70
CA ALA A 452 14.54 -4.03 22.41
C ALA A 452 15.53 -4.24 21.24
N LEU A 453 16.75 -4.72 21.52
CA LEU A 453 17.85 -4.78 20.54
C LEU A 453 18.37 -6.21 20.42
N THR A 454 17.53 -7.13 19.93
CA THR A 454 17.90 -8.55 19.82
C THR A 454 19.07 -8.75 18.85
N ASP A 455 20.08 -9.52 19.27
CA ASP A 455 21.16 -9.98 18.39
C ASP A 455 20.76 -11.28 17.70
N ASN A 456 20.40 -11.19 16.41
CA ASN A 456 20.03 -12.32 15.56
C ASN A 456 21.26 -13.04 14.97
N GLY A 457 22.47 -12.65 15.36
CA GLY A 457 23.72 -13.30 15.01
C GLY A 457 24.29 -12.89 13.64
N PRO A 458 25.30 -13.63 13.13
CA PRO A 458 26.03 -13.21 11.93
C PRO A 458 25.21 -13.37 10.65
N PRO A 459 25.58 -12.65 9.56
CA PRO A 459 24.93 -12.78 8.26
C PRO A 459 24.98 -14.23 7.75
N PRO A 460 23.90 -14.71 7.14
CA PRO A 460 23.86 -16.05 6.56
C PRO A 460 24.76 -16.14 5.31
N THR A 461 25.09 -17.37 4.92
CA THR A 461 25.91 -17.63 3.73
C THR A 461 25.21 -18.50 2.69
N GLU A 462 24.21 -19.28 3.09
CA GLU A 462 23.50 -20.23 2.22
C GLU A 462 22.10 -19.73 1.87
N LEU A 463 21.60 -20.11 0.69
CA LEU A 463 20.23 -19.80 0.24
C LEU A 463 19.16 -20.45 1.13
N GLU A 464 19.48 -21.59 1.72
CA GLU A 464 18.58 -22.36 2.59
C GLU A 464 18.38 -21.70 3.96
N ASP A 465 19.27 -20.76 4.33
CA ASP A 465 19.32 -20.12 5.65
C ASP A 465 19.24 -18.59 5.51
N MET A 466 18.37 -18.06 4.65
CA MET A 466 18.11 -16.61 4.55
C MET A 466 17.29 -16.09 5.75
N ARG A 467 17.77 -16.36 6.97
CA ARG A 467 17.18 -15.92 8.23
C ARG A 467 17.52 -14.46 8.55
N ARG A 468 16.79 -13.89 9.51
CA ARG A 468 17.11 -12.61 10.15
C ARG A 468 18.52 -12.63 10.76
N TRP A 469 19.25 -11.51 10.70
CA TRP A 469 20.62 -11.39 11.20
C TRP A 469 20.98 -9.94 11.57
N GLY A 470 22.09 -9.76 12.27
CA GLY A 470 22.53 -8.47 12.81
C GLY A 470 21.88 -8.18 14.16
N VAL A 471 22.14 -6.98 14.68
CA VAL A 471 21.49 -6.48 15.90
C VAL A 471 20.29 -5.63 15.47
N GLU A 472 19.11 -5.93 16.01
CA GLU A 472 17.92 -5.11 15.83
C GLU A 472 18.14 -3.66 16.27
N VAL A 473 17.41 -2.76 15.65
CA VAL A 473 17.44 -1.31 15.90
C VAL A 473 16.01 -0.82 15.92
N GLU A 474 15.77 0.37 16.47
CA GLU A 474 14.44 1.00 16.57
C GLU A 474 14.44 2.32 15.78
N PRO A 475 14.48 2.28 14.43
CA PRO A 475 14.81 3.43 13.61
C PRO A 475 13.57 4.25 13.22
N SER A 476 12.36 3.74 13.50
CA SER A 476 11.09 4.37 13.13
C SER A 476 10.50 5.13 14.32
N ASP A 477 10.28 6.44 14.19
CA ASP A 477 9.65 7.25 15.24
C ASP A 477 8.12 7.21 15.12
N LEU A 478 7.51 6.34 15.92
CA LEU A 478 6.07 6.18 15.99
C LEU A 478 5.37 7.51 16.29
N SER A 479 5.81 8.21 17.34
CA SER A 479 5.16 9.44 17.81
C SER A 479 5.45 10.66 16.95
N GLY A 480 6.67 10.78 16.42
CA GLY A 480 7.13 11.98 15.74
C GLY A 480 6.86 12.01 14.25
N SER A 481 6.94 10.87 13.55
CA SER A 481 6.86 10.83 12.09
C SER A 481 5.78 9.88 11.55
N MET A 482 5.47 8.78 12.25
CA MET A 482 4.53 7.79 11.74
C MET A 482 3.04 8.07 12.05
N MET A 483 2.69 8.76 13.13
CA MET A 483 1.27 9.01 13.49
C MET A 483 0.42 9.56 12.34
N PRO A 484 0.88 10.55 11.55
CA PRO A 484 0.14 11.04 10.39
C PRO A 484 -0.15 9.98 9.32
N MET A 485 0.65 8.91 9.23
CA MET A 485 0.45 7.85 8.24
C MET A 485 -0.91 7.14 8.39
N PHE A 486 -1.51 7.17 9.58
CA PHE A 486 -2.74 6.45 9.84
C PHE A 486 -3.98 7.21 9.38
N TYR A 487 -4.02 8.53 9.57
CA TYR A 487 -5.25 9.31 9.43
C TYR A 487 -5.17 10.46 8.43
N ARG A 488 -3.98 10.86 7.98
CA ARG A 488 -3.84 12.12 7.25
C ARG A 488 -4.21 11.99 5.78
N GLY A 489 -5.05 12.91 5.31
CA GLY A 489 -5.19 13.32 3.92
C GLY A 489 -5.88 12.30 3.01
N GLN A 490 -7.02 11.78 3.44
CA GLN A 490 -7.94 10.96 2.65
C GLN A 490 -7.31 9.68 2.08
N THR A 491 -6.41 9.09 2.87
CA THR A 491 -5.81 7.78 2.66
C THR A 491 -5.40 7.25 4.05
N ASN A 492 -4.92 6.02 4.12
CA ASN A 492 -4.66 5.34 5.37
C ASN A 492 -3.41 4.46 5.30
N PHE A 493 -3.01 3.99 6.47
CA PHE A 493 -1.91 3.07 6.64
C PHE A 493 -2.25 1.66 6.13
N SER A 494 -3.52 1.25 6.23
CA SER A 494 -3.98 -0.08 5.83
C SER A 494 -5.20 -0.04 4.91
N ASP A 495 -5.18 -0.83 3.84
CA ASP A 495 -6.30 -1.07 2.92
C ASP A 495 -7.34 -2.00 3.57
N TRP A 496 -8.58 -1.53 3.75
CA TRP A 496 -9.60 -2.24 4.51
C TRP A 496 -10.11 -3.50 3.82
N TYR A 497 -9.96 -3.59 2.50
CA TYR A 497 -10.58 -4.64 1.67
C TYR A 497 -9.55 -5.39 0.81
N TYR A 498 -8.35 -5.61 1.35
CA TYR A 498 -7.27 -6.32 0.66
C TYR A 498 -7.02 -7.72 1.25
N PRO A 499 -6.29 -8.60 0.55
CA PRO A 499 -6.23 -8.73 -0.91
C PRO A 499 -7.59 -9.06 -1.51
N SER A 500 -7.95 -8.41 -2.63
CA SER A 500 -9.11 -8.86 -3.41
C SER A 500 -8.87 -10.24 -4.03
N SER A 501 -9.87 -11.12 -3.96
CA SER A 501 -9.84 -12.47 -4.53
C SER A 501 -9.44 -12.54 -6.00
N GLY A 502 -9.76 -11.51 -6.80
CA GLY A 502 -9.37 -11.43 -8.21
C GLY A 502 -7.86 -11.47 -8.43
N LEU A 503 -7.05 -11.03 -7.47
CA LEU A 503 -5.59 -11.10 -7.55
C LEU A 503 -5.07 -12.54 -7.61
N GLY A 504 -5.87 -13.50 -7.12
CA GLY A 504 -5.58 -14.93 -7.15
C GLY A 504 -5.90 -15.62 -8.47
N VAL A 505 -6.52 -14.94 -9.45
CA VAL A 505 -6.94 -15.57 -10.73
C VAL A 505 -5.77 -16.21 -11.47
N VAL A 506 -4.59 -15.61 -11.41
CA VAL A 506 -3.35 -16.04 -12.09
C VAL A 506 -2.20 -16.28 -11.11
N ALA A 507 -2.51 -16.68 -9.86
CA ALA A 507 -1.50 -16.88 -8.82
C ALA A 507 -0.45 -17.92 -9.19
N GLU A 508 -0.81 -18.85 -10.06
CA GLU A 508 0.03 -19.93 -10.56
C GLU A 508 1.03 -19.49 -11.65
N LEU A 509 0.95 -18.24 -12.14
CA LEU A 509 1.78 -17.75 -13.25
C LEU A 509 2.94 -16.84 -12.79
N GLY A 510 4.13 -17.08 -13.36
CA GLY A 510 5.32 -16.23 -13.20
C GLY A 510 5.30 -14.98 -14.09
N LEU A 511 6.46 -14.33 -14.29
CA LEU A 511 6.58 -13.14 -15.15
C LEU A 511 6.37 -13.37 -16.65
N ASP A 512 6.32 -14.62 -17.08
CA ASP A 512 5.99 -15.00 -18.46
C ASP A 512 4.61 -15.67 -18.48
N THR A 513 3.68 -15.06 -19.21
CA THR A 513 2.32 -15.57 -19.42
C THR A 513 2.05 -15.98 -20.86
N THR A 514 3.09 -16.13 -21.69
CA THR A 514 2.99 -16.43 -23.12
C THR A 514 2.06 -17.61 -23.41
N GLU A 515 2.11 -18.69 -22.62
CA GLU A 515 1.25 -19.87 -22.81
C GLU A 515 -0.24 -19.56 -22.65
N LEU A 516 -0.59 -18.59 -21.79
CA LEU A 516 -1.97 -18.09 -21.64
C LEU A 516 -2.30 -17.05 -22.72
N SER A 517 -1.47 -16.04 -22.87
CA SER A 517 -1.82 -14.77 -23.52
C SER A 517 -1.54 -14.74 -25.02
N ALA A 518 -0.45 -15.36 -25.48
CA ALA A 518 -0.05 -15.30 -26.88
C ALA A 518 -1.05 -16.02 -27.79
N PRO A 519 -1.22 -15.59 -29.06
CA PRO A 519 -2.11 -16.26 -29.99
C PRO A 519 -1.65 -17.69 -30.31
N PRO A 520 -2.57 -18.61 -30.66
CA PRO A 520 -2.21 -19.94 -31.14
C PRO A 520 -1.26 -19.87 -32.36
N PRO A 521 -0.24 -20.76 -32.46
CA PRO A 521 -0.02 -21.94 -31.61
C PRO A 521 0.86 -21.70 -30.37
N LEU A 522 1.26 -20.45 -30.09
CA LEU A 522 2.18 -20.13 -28.99
C LEU A 522 1.50 -20.14 -27.61
N GLY A 523 0.24 -19.74 -27.57
CA GLY A 523 -0.58 -19.76 -26.36
C GLY A 523 -2.06 -19.90 -26.67
N ARG A 524 -2.91 -19.48 -25.72
CA ARG A 524 -4.38 -19.61 -25.80
C ARG A 524 -5.10 -18.37 -26.31
N GLY A 525 -4.39 -17.26 -26.52
CA GLY A 525 -4.95 -15.99 -26.97
C GLY A 525 -5.78 -15.28 -25.90
N ARG A 526 -5.48 -15.50 -24.62
CA ARG A 526 -6.18 -14.93 -23.46
C ARG A 526 -5.45 -13.72 -22.86
N SER A 527 -5.01 -12.79 -23.71
CA SER A 527 -4.41 -11.51 -23.29
C SER A 527 -5.37 -10.63 -22.47
N ASP A 528 -6.66 -10.94 -22.49
CA ASP A 528 -7.69 -10.33 -21.65
C ASP A 528 -7.61 -10.72 -20.18
N ILE A 529 -7.00 -11.88 -19.86
CA ILE A 529 -6.80 -12.34 -18.48
C ILE A 529 -5.52 -11.72 -17.89
N ASP A 530 -4.41 -11.86 -18.61
CA ASP A 530 -3.08 -11.38 -18.26
C ASP A 530 -2.22 -11.31 -19.53
N ASN A 531 -1.28 -10.36 -19.64
CA ASN A 531 -0.43 -10.19 -20.81
C ASN A 531 1.02 -9.84 -20.47
N ARG A 532 1.58 -10.47 -19.44
CA ARG A 532 3.02 -10.38 -19.10
C ARG A 532 3.88 -11.16 -20.11
N THR A 533 4.09 -10.60 -21.29
CA THR A 533 4.92 -11.20 -22.37
C THR A 533 6.25 -10.47 -22.58
N GLN A 534 6.49 -9.40 -21.83
CA GLN A 534 7.64 -8.50 -21.99
C GLN A 534 8.68 -8.65 -20.88
N GLY A 535 8.49 -9.57 -19.92
CA GLY A 535 9.35 -9.72 -18.74
C GLY A 535 10.84 -9.89 -19.08
N GLY A 536 11.15 -10.79 -20.02
CA GLY A 536 12.53 -11.02 -20.49
C GLY A 536 13.15 -9.86 -21.28
N LEU A 537 12.36 -8.84 -21.63
CA LEU A 537 12.77 -7.66 -22.38
C LEU A 537 12.93 -6.42 -21.50
N ILE A 538 12.64 -6.51 -20.20
CA ILE A 538 12.86 -5.40 -19.26
C ILE A 538 14.35 -5.06 -19.23
N ASP A 539 14.72 -3.91 -19.80
CA ASP A 539 16.10 -3.46 -20.02
C ASP A 539 16.43 -2.13 -19.29
N ILE A 540 15.55 -1.69 -18.38
CA ILE A 540 15.74 -0.50 -17.55
C ILE A 540 16.48 -0.81 -16.23
N PRO A 541 17.08 0.18 -15.55
CA PRO A 541 17.78 0.01 -14.28
C PRO A 541 16.83 -0.41 -13.13
N VAL A 542 17.37 -1.15 -12.16
CA VAL A 542 16.66 -1.61 -10.96
C VAL A 542 17.50 -1.28 -9.72
N ILE A 543 16.87 -0.77 -8.68
CA ILE A 543 17.46 -0.64 -7.34
C ILE A 543 16.58 -1.37 -6.33
N ALA A 544 17.20 -2.09 -5.40
CA ALA A 544 16.52 -2.87 -4.38
C ALA A 544 17.05 -2.59 -2.98
N PHE A 545 16.14 -2.61 -2.00
CA PHE A 545 16.40 -2.31 -0.59
C PHE A 545 15.78 -3.39 0.29
N GLY A 546 16.51 -3.84 1.29
CA GLY A 546 15.99 -4.74 2.33
C GLY A 546 16.53 -4.42 3.72
N GLY A 547 15.84 -4.91 4.74
CA GLY A 547 16.28 -4.90 6.13
C GLY A 547 16.76 -6.29 6.54
N SER A 548 17.87 -6.38 7.28
CA SER A 548 18.43 -7.69 7.69
C SER A 548 17.52 -8.47 8.65
N ASN A 549 16.55 -7.81 9.30
CA ASN A 549 15.48 -8.41 10.10
C ASN A 549 14.10 -8.41 9.40
N GLY A 550 14.05 -7.95 8.15
CA GLY A 550 12.84 -7.89 7.32
C GLY A 550 12.51 -9.18 6.56
N LEU A 551 11.75 -9.03 5.47
CA LEU A 551 11.36 -10.10 4.55
C LEU A 551 12.40 -10.38 3.47
N THR A 552 13.28 -9.42 3.19
CA THR A 552 14.38 -9.59 2.23
C THR A 552 15.76 -9.44 2.89
N PRO A 553 16.10 -10.32 3.85
CA PRO A 553 17.25 -10.12 4.75
C PRO A 553 18.61 -10.20 4.05
N THR A 554 18.67 -10.69 2.81
CA THR A 554 19.92 -10.81 2.07
C THR A 554 19.76 -10.41 0.61
N PRO A 555 20.86 -10.03 -0.08
CA PRO A 555 20.83 -9.72 -1.51
C PRO A 555 20.35 -10.88 -2.39
N ALA A 556 20.40 -12.13 -1.91
CA ALA A 556 19.87 -13.27 -2.65
C ALA A 556 18.35 -13.21 -2.90
N SER A 557 17.62 -12.40 -2.12
CA SER A 557 16.16 -12.21 -2.25
C SER A 557 15.72 -11.76 -3.65
N TRP A 558 16.60 -11.09 -4.39
CA TRP A 558 16.31 -10.56 -5.73
C TRP A 558 16.90 -11.39 -6.88
N ARG A 559 17.58 -12.51 -6.60
CA ARG A 559 18.24 -13.35 -7.63
C ARG A 559 17.27 -13.74 -8.74
N ARG A 560 16.05 -14.17 -8.36
CA ARG A 560 15.03 -14.62 -9.31
C ARG A 560 14.59 -13.52 -10.26
N PHE A 561 14.39 -12.30 -9.77
CA PHE A 561 13.99 -11.19 -10.63
C PHE A 561 15.14 -10.72 -11.52
N ALA A 562 16.35 -10.57 -10.97
CA ALA A 562 17.54 -10.19 -11.74
C ALA A 562 17.85 -11.17 -12.89
N GLN A 563 17.55 -12.46 -12.72
CA GLN A 563 17.69 -13.50 -13.75
C GLN A 563 16.54 -13.50 -14.77
N ALA A 564 15.37 -12.98 -14.41
CA ALA A 564 14.19 -13.00 -15.27
C ALA A 564 14.16 -11.87 -16.32
N ILE A 565 14.97 -10.83 -16.14
CA ILE A 565 14.97 -9.61 -16.96
C ILE A 565 16.18 -9.52 -17.91
N GLY A 566 16.06 -8.69 -18.94
CA GLY A 566 17.11 -8.47 -19.92
C GLY A 566 18.30 -7.66 -19.39
N PRO A 567 19.45 -7.66 -20.10
CA PRO A 567 20.57 -6.76 -19.81
C PRO A 567 20.11 -5.29 -19.80
N CYS A 568 20.74 -4.46 -18.96
CA CYS A 568 20.39 -3.04 -18.94
C CYS A 568 20.85 -2.33 -20.23
N ALA A 569 19.94 -1.63 -20.90
CA ALA A 569 20.19 -0.84 -22.09
C ALA A 569 20.02 0.68 -21.87
N ALA A 570 19.69 1.11 -20.64
CA ALA A 570 19.56 2.51 -20.31
C ALA A 570 20.91 3.27 -20.39
N PRO A 571 20.91 4.59 -20.68
CA PRO A 571 22.13 5.37 -20.83
C PRO A 571 23.08 5.37 -19.61
N ALA A 572 22.55 5.11 -18.42
CA ALA A 572 23.35 5.02 -17.20
C ALA A 572 24.13 3.70 -17.05
N CYS A 573 23.76 2.68 -17.83
CA CYS A 573 24.38 1.36 -17.83
C CYS A 573 25.48 1.24 -18.90
N ASP A 574 26.38 0.27 -18.76
CA ASP A 574 27.45 0.04 -19.74
C ASP A 574 27.06 -0.91 -20.89
N GLY A 575 25.89 -1.56 -20.78
CA GLY A 575 25.34 -2.50 -21.75
C GLY A 575 26.07 -3.84 -21.86
N VAL A 576 27.05 -4.11 -20.99
CA VAL A 576 27.89 -5.33 -21.05
C VAL A 576 28.00 -6.05 -19.70
N THR A 577 27.90 -5.34 -18.59
CA THR A 577 27.87 -5.90 -17.25
C THR A 577 26.52 -6.56 -17.01
N GLY A 578 26.53 -7.82 -16.55
CA GLY A 578 25.30 -8.56 -16.25
C GLY A 578 24.57 -7.99 -15.02
N ARG A 579 23.25 -8.21 -14.94
CA ARG A 579 22.45 -7.86 -13.74
C ARG A 579 23.02 -8.53 -12.48
N LEU A 580 23.29 -9.83 -12.60
CA LEU A 580 23.94 -10.68 -11.61
C LEU A 580 25.33 -11.07 -12.15
N VAL A 581 26.39 -10.69 -11.45
CA VAL A 581 27.78 -10.89 -11.91
C VAL A 581 28.34 -12.21 -11.38
N ASP A 582 28.16 -12.47 -10.09
CA ASP A 582 28.60 -13.71 -9.45
C ASP A 582 27.57 -14.13 -8.40
N ALA A 583 26.95 -15.30 -8.61
CA ALA A 583 25.86 -15.78 -7.79
C ALA A 583 26.32 -16.36 -6.43
N ASP A 584 27.63 -16.60 -6.27
CA ASP A 584 28.19 -17.32 -5.13
C ASP A 584 29.29 -16.53 -4.41
N ASN A 585 29.49 -15.25 -4.76
CA ASN A 585 30.50 -14.38 -4.16
C ASN A 585 29.88 -13.14 -3.48
N PRO A 586 30.23 -12.85 -2.20
CA PRO A 586 31.04 -13.68 -1.29
C PRO A 586 30.37 -14.98 -0.83
N SER A 587 29.06 -15.15 -1.04
CA SER A 587 28.35 -16.38 -0.74
C SER A 587 27.03 -16.49 -1.53
N PRO A 588 26.39 -17.66 -1.62
CA PRO A 588 25.08 -17.80 -2.23
C PRO A 588 23.99 -16.86 -1.68
N ALA A 589 24.03 -16.53 -0.38
CA ALA A 589 23.13 -15.58 0.27
C ALA A 589 23.45 -14.11 -0.05
N PHE A 590 24.71 -13.81 -0.38
CA PHE A 590 25.19 -12.47 -0.72
C PHE A 590 25.85 -12.51 -2.11
N PRO A 591 25.08 -12.67 -3.20
CA PRO A 591 25.61 -12.60 -4.54
C PRO A 591 26.11 -11.20 -4.89
N THR A 592 27.02 -11.12 -5.86
CA THR A 592 27.51 -9.87 -6.44
C THR A 592 26.64 -9.47 -7.63
N TYR A 593 26.04 -8.28 -7.57
CA TYR A 593 25.26 -7.69 -8.67
C TYR A 593 26.11 -6.77 -9.55
N GLY A 594 25.54 -6.36 -10.69
CA GLY A 594 26.20 -5.47 -11.66
C GLY A 594 26.29 -4.01 -11.23
N GLU A 595 25.65 -3.64 -10.12
CA GLU A 595 25.53 -2.28 -9.62
C GLU A 595 25.02 -1.31 -10.71
N ALA A 596 25.36 -0.03 -10.62
CA ALA A 596 24.96 0.97 -11.62
C ALA A 596 25.40 0.60 -13.06
N ALA A 597 26.53 -0.09 -13.24
CA ALA A 597 27.04 -0.47 -14.55
C ALA A 597 26.17 -1.55 -15.23
N GLY A 598 25.79 -2.58 -14.48
CA GLY A 598 24.86 -3.62 -14.94
C GLY A 598 23.38 -3.25 -14.78
N GLY A 599 23.09 -2.13 -14.13
CA GLY A 599 21.73 -1.64 -13.87
C GLY A 599 20.96 -2.45 -12.82
N PHE A 600 21.65 -3.05 -11.85
CA PHE A 600 21.00 -3.74 -10.73
C PHE A 600 21.78 -3.48 -9.44
N GLU A 601 21.22 -2.65 -8.56
CA GLU A 601 21.83 -2.22 -7.30
C GLU A 601 21.05 -2.79 -6.12
N VAL A 602 21.75 -3.24 -5.07
CA VAL A 602 21.12 -3.84 -3.88
C VAL A 602 21.73 -3.28 -2.61
N TYR A 603 20.87 -2.85 -1.69
CA TYR A 603 21.25 -2.28 -0.40
C TYR A 603 20.53 -3.01 0.74
N ILE A 604 21.25 -3.33 1.80
CA ILE A 604 20.69 -3.91 3.03
C ILE A 604 20.96 -2.94 4.19
N SER A 605 19.91 -2.55 4.90
CA SER A 605 20.01 -1.89 6.20
C SER A 605 20.08 -2.95 7.29
N GLU A 606 21.22 -3.04 7.98
CA GLU A 606 21.37 -3.96 9.10
C GLU A 606 20.47 -3.51 10.27
N GLY A 607 19.82 -4.46 10.93
CA GLY A 607 18.91 -4.21 12.04
C GLY A 607 17.46 -4.00 11.63
N TYR A 608 17.21 -3.50 10.42
CA TYR A 608 15.88 -3.03 10.00
C TYR A 608 14.87 -4.18 9.84
N ALA A 609 13.68 -3.99 10.39
CA ALA A 609 12.49 -4.79 10.16
C ALA A 609 11.83 -4.45 8.82
N HIS A 610 10.63 -5.01 8.60
CA HIS A 610 9.98 -5.00 7.29
C HIS A 610 9.59 -3.59 6.82
N LEU A 611 8.95 -2.78 7.67
CA LEU A 611 8.51 -1.44 7.30
C LEU A 611 9.54 -0.34 7.51
N ASP A 612 10.64 -0.61 8.23
CA ASP A 612 11.68 0.40 8.50
C ASP A 612 12.31 0.96 7.23
N VAL A 613 12.36 0.19 6.14
CA VAL A 613 12.84 0.72 4.83
C VAL A 613 11.96 1.84 4.27
N LEU A 614 10.76 2.03 4.83
CA LEU A 614 9.83 3.10 4.49
C LEU A 614 9.68 4.14 5.62
N SER A 615 9.76 3.72 6.88
CA SER A 615 9.43 4.55 8.06
C SER A 615 10.62 5.02 8.88
N ALA A 616 11.83 4.51 8.63
CA ALA A 616 13.02 4.97 9.35
C ALA A 616 13.35 6.44 9.04
N GLU A 617 13.86 7.13 10.05
CA GLU A 617 14.42 8.47 9.90
C GLU A 617 15.62 8.48 8.93
N ASP A 618 15.89 9.62 8.27
CA ASP A 618 17.03 9.76 7.34
C ASP A 618 18.34 10.04 8.10
N ASP A 619 18.95 8.97 8.62
CA ASP A 619 20.22 9.01 9.33
C ASP A 619 21.33 8.18 8.64
N GLU A 620 22.46 7.99 9.33
CA GLU A 620 23.60 7.24 8.80
C GLU A 620 23.40 5.71 8.70
N THR A 621 22.35 5.19 9.35
CA THR A 621 21.97 3.77 9.30
C THR A 621 20.99 3.49 8.17
N ASN A 622 20.27 4.52 7.70
CA ASN A 622 19.30 4.43 6.63
C ASN A 622 19.96 4.32 5.25
N ASN A 623 20.11 3.08 4.76
CA ASN A 623 20.65 2.80 3.43
C ASN A 623 19.63 2.93 2.29
N VAL A 624 18.49 3.61 2.49
CA VAL A 624 17.44 3.77 1.47
C VAL A 624 17.50 5.14 0.81
N ILE A 625 17.44 6.22 1.58
CA ILE A 625 17.15 7.57 1.05
C ILE A 625 18.27 8.08 0.13
N ALA A 626 19.53 8.04 0.59
CA ALA A 626 20.64 8.55 -0.21
C ALA A 626 20.88 7.74 -1.50
N PRO A 627 20.91 6.39 -1.47
CA PRO A 627 21.07 5.60 -2.68
C PRO A 627 19.89 5.74 -3.65
N LEU A 628 18.66 5.83 -3.13
CA LEU A 628 17.47 6.06 -3.95
C LEU A 628 17.54 7.42 -4.69
N LEU A 629 17.92 8.48 -3.98
CA LEU A 629 18.12 9.80 -4.61
C LEU A 629 19.21 9.75 -5.68
N ALA A 630 20.34 9.10 -5.40
CA ALA A 630 21.42 8.92 -6.38
C ALA A 630 20.97 8.12 -7.61
N PHE A 631 20.15 7.09 -7.43
CA PHE A 631 19.55 6.31 -8.50
C PHE A 631 18.61 7.14 -9.37
N VAL A 632 17.69 7.91 -8.75
CA VAL A 632 16.77 8.80 -9.47
C VAL A 632 17.57 9.83 -10.27
N ALA A 633 18.47 10.56 -9.61
CA ALA A 633 19.25 11.63 -10.23
C ALA A 633 20.11 11.16 -11.42
N ARG A 634 20.69 9.96 -11.33
CA ARG A 634 21.50 9.36 -12.40
C ARG A 634 20.69 8.99 -13.65
N ASN A 635 19.40 8.73 -13.51
CA ASN A 635 18.54 8.20 -14.56
C ASN A 635 17.53 9.22 -15.12
N LEU A 636 17.65 10.49 -14.73
CA LEU A 636 16.90 11.59 -15.35
C LEU A 636 17.34 11.82 -16.81
N GLN A 637 16.40 12.23 -17.66
CA GLN A 637 16.67 12.67 -19.04
C GLN A 637 16.45 14.16 -19.23
#